data_AF-A0A135LN51-F1
#
_entry.id   AF-A0A135LN51-F1
#
_cell.length_a   1.000
_cell.length_b   1.000
_cell.length_c   1.000
_cell.angle_alpha   90.00
_cell.angle_beta   90.00
_cell.angle_gamma   90.00
#
_symmetry.space_group_name_H-M   'P 1'
#
loop_
_entity.id
_entity.type
_entity.pdbx_description
1 polymer ?
#
loop_
_entity_poly.entity_id
_entity_poly.type
_entity_poly.pdbx_seq_one_letter_code
_entity_poly.pdbx_strand_id
1 'polypeptide(L)'
;MHFSQFGTLVYLLTPVSGIAVRPHGGVPHVPRAVSSAPPSSTSAPASRIVNFGAAIPTTSSNSDGSDFNVTSLWTTAQCNQNSIDDATVAFIDRWYASGAPGAWDAVLKEWENGAKDGLYRNLAFPAFVSWYFHGPEQWNCKDIDSVPCSSVVRCDEVNHPAGYLILNAFSGVHQLHSGMSSAIDAATIGIQSKIGEFTGIFAPQSDDTKIILAIFDALTLMMGFTVSAFYSVAEKDIEKIAQGATTARVSIPRNREAGTQGPLEAPEIQEYQLKTFERTKQALNGKPQEFNGHAYANDMTYQLYTISAAFTRNNAPTVHNKLDAQNSLSSALGDMFKSWKDIESSYLNNIFSGDNSSLGDLTRLIDEGKMNFIPNKLDTSKMAAELQAVFYGQLLPTAWKTASDKRGAFPRIVRTNLPCDIKSSHIPEISDYDTMRDVDSVSTRACWREKLVFLVNINEYQGGKPVAWTPLPGTTRSNLNGDKWGGITFDDIVASAMTGYEKAGYKNGYKSPTAEDIEKITDADKYGKRVRYPGFFNIPVCEGLDKTKASLRKQFTSNSPFWPCDAPEGFNSEGTTIHVNKGWITANAKTPVCDTFKVDDPGYGDTLSATLYGRFNAENTADETVTATCKITFSWPKSWADIYYGEDNCMYNGNSEAIKDANGNPVCCNEDSNLTEKVTNPYMTGGSCDPH
;
A
#
# COMPACT_ATOMS: atom_id res chain seq x y z
N MET A 1 18.64 -37.66 24.42
CA MET A 1 20.09 -37.80 24.69
C MET A 1 20.55 -36.55 25.43
N HIS A 2 21.02 -36.69 26.66
CA HIS A 2 21.63 -35.62 27.45
C HIS A 2 23.00 -35.27 26.88
N PHE A 3 23.36 -33.98 26.84
CA PHE A 3 24.60 -33.52 27.45
C PHE A 3 24.50 -32.02 27.81
N SER A 4 24.97 -31.75 29.01
CA SER A 4 25.04 -30.47 29.73
C SER A 4 26.51 -30.01 29.76
N GLN A 5 26.72 -28.74 30.15
CA GLN A 5 27.97 -28.05 30.52
C GLN A 5 28.66 -27.32 29.35
N PHE A 6 28.90 -26.01 29.42
CA PHE A 6 29.60 -25.29 30.49
C PHE A 6 28.93 -24.00 30.95
N GLY A 7 29.07 -23.74 32.25
CA GLY A 7 28.66 -22.50 32.89
C GLY A 7 29.80 -21.49 33.10
N THR A 8 29.35 -20.24 33.19
CA THR A 8 29.70 -19.24 34.24
C THR A 8 31.12 -18.67 34.30
N LEU A 9 31.26 -17.38 33.96
CA LEU A 9 32.01 -16.42 34.77
C LEU A 9 31.23 -15.09 34.86
N VAL A 10 31.36 -14.43 36.01
CA VAL A 10 30.42 -13.49 36.65
C VAL A 10 31.10 -12.14 36.88
N TYR A 11 30.34 -11.06 36.63
CA TYR A 11 30.34 -9.73 37.27
C TYR A 11 31.56 -8.79 37.31
N LEU A 12 31.25 -7.50 37.04
CA LEU A 12 31.66 -6.22 37.69
C LEU A 12 31.61 -5.15 36.56
N LEU A 13 30.84 -4.05 36.56
CA LEU A 13 30.51 -3.05 37.58
C LEU A 13 29.18 -2.32 37.26
N THR A 14 28.54 -1.82 38.31
CA THR A 14 27.33 -0.98 38.38
C THR A 14 27.56 0.52 38.04
N PRO A 15 26.48 1.31 37.87
CA PRO A 15 26.51 2.69 37.35
C PRO A 15 26.45 3.76 38.46
N VAL A 16 27.06 4.93 38.20
CA VAL A 16 26.85 6.22 38.91
C VAL A 16 27.13 7.30 37.86
N SER A 17 26.27 8.25 37.49
CA SER A 17 25.55 9.29 38.25
C SER A 17 24.49 9.86 37.28
N GLY A 18 23.26 10.24 37.62
CA GLY A 18 22.88 11.12 38.72
C GLY A 18 22.85 12.58 38.27
N ILE A 19 21.85 13.02 37.49
CA ILE A 19 21.45 14.44 37.41
C ILE A 19 19.93 14.56 37.51
N ALA A 20 19.52 15.47 38.39
CA ALA A 20 18.20 15.65 38.95
C ALA A 20 17.19 16.29 37.99
N VAL A 21 15.96 15.80 38.08
CA VAL A 21 14.75 16.46 37.56
C VAL A 21 14.20 17.38 38.66
N ARG A 22 13.84 18.61 38.31
CA ARG A 22 12.72 19.32 38.94
C ARG A 22 11.86 20.04 37.89
N PRO A 23 10.54 20.16 38.15
CA PRO A 23 9.53 20.40 37.14
C PRO A 23 9.14 21.88 37.06
N HIS A 24 8.73 22.36 35.88
CA HIS A 24 7.84 23.51 35.78
C HIS A 24 6.95 23.39 34.55
N GLY A 25 5.63 23.39 34.81
CA GLY A 25 4.62 23.60 33.78
C GLY A 25 4.43 25.08 33.46
N GLY A 26 3.69 25.34 32.38
CA GLY A 26 3.13 26.65 32.06
C GLY A 26 3.55 27.18 30.69
N VAL A 27 2.60 27.19 29.76
CA VAL A 27 2.60 28.09 28.58
C VAL A 27 2.41 29.52 29.11
N PRO A 28 3.23 30.51 28.68
CA PRO A 28 2.62 31.64 27.96
C PRO A 28 3.54 32.37 26.95
N HIS A 29 2.87 32.91 25.92
CA HIS A 29 3.09 34.17 25.20
C HIS A 29 4.50 34.73 24.86
N VAL A 30 4.59 35.07 23.57
CA VAL A 30 5.50 36.01 22.90
C VAL A 30 5.93 37.22 23.77
N PRO A 31 7.23 37.57 23.75
CA PRO A 31 7.64 38.96 23.74
C PRO A 31 8.54 39.31 22.56
N ARG A 32 8.14 40.40 21.90
CA ARG A 32 8.90 41.20 20.95
C ARG A 32 10.01 41.93 21.72
N ALA A 33 11.27 41.76 21.33
CA ALA A 33 12.34 42.68 21.74
C ALA A 33 13.30 42.92 20.56
N VAL A 34 13.44 44.21 20.28
CA VAL A 34 14.33 44.84 19.30
C VAL A 34 15.74 44.83 19.88
N SER A 35 16.75 44.44 19.09
CA SER A 35 18.12 44.90 19.29
C SER A 35 18.88 44.95 17.97
N SER A 36 19.47 46.13 17.76
CA SER A 36 20.20 46.64 16.62
C SER A 36 21.69 46.28 16.66
N ALA A 37 22.21 45.64 15.62
CA ALA A 37 23.57 45.83 15.08
C ALA A 37 23.73 45.04 13.74
N PRO A 38 24.47 45.56 12.74
CA PRO A 38 24.44 45.06 11.36
C PRO A 38 25.40 43.87 11.12
N PRO A 39 25.07 42.91 10.23
CA PRO A 39 26.00 41.87 9.83
C PRO A 39 26.84 42.34 8.62
N SER A 40 28.15 42.41 8.80
CA SER A 40 29.13 42.44 7.73
C SER A 40 29.62 41.02 7.40
N SER A 41 29.87 40.81 6.10
CA SER A 41 30.49 39.65 5.43
C SER A 41 29.70 38.35 5.37
N THR A 42 28.92 38.23 4.30
CA THR A 42 28.52 37.00 3.62
C THR A 42 29.76 36.23 3.15
N SER A 43 30.01 35.05 3.71
CA SER A 43 30.75 33.99 3.00
C SER A 43 29.81 33.38 1.97
N ALA A 44 30.00 33.76 0.70
CA ALA A 44 29.30 33.14 -0.43
C ALA A 44 29.58 31.63 -0.49
N PRO A 45 28.60 30.77 -0.82
CA PRO A 45 28.87 29.37 -1.14
C PRO A 45 29.73 29.34 -2.40
N ALA A 46 30.86 28.64 -2.34
CA ALA A 46 31.76 28.47 -3.46
C ALA A 46 31.08 27.62 -4.55
N SER A 47 30.58 28.26 -5.60
CA SER A 47 30.11 27.62 -6.82
C SER A 47 31.32 27.03 -7.56
N ARG A 48 31.44 25.70 -7.60
CA ARG A 48 32.45 25.03 -8.42
C ARG A 48 31.94 24.98 -9.86
N ILE A 49 32.52 25.77 -10.74
CA ILE A 49 32.19 25.81 -12.17
C ILE A 49 32.93 24.66 -12.86
N VAL A 50 32.21 23.72 -13.47
CA VAL A 50 32.78 22.63 -14.28
C VAL A 50 32.80 23.08 -15.75
N ASN A 51 33.98 23.13 -16.36
CA ASN A 51 34.17 23.49 -17.77
C ASN A 51 34.14 22.24 -18.65
N PHE A 52 33.32 22.25 -19.70
CA PHE A 52 33.17 21.15 -20.65
C PHE A 52 34.00 21.38 -21.92
N GLY A 53 34.85 20.42 -22.26
CA GLY A 53 35.46 20.27 -23.58
C GLY A 53 34.56 19.41 -24.47
N ALA A 54 34.32 19.87 -25.70
CA ALA A 54 33.36 19.30 -26.65
C ALA A 54 33.58 17.81 -26.94
N ALA A 55 32.50 17.03 -26.85
CA ALA A 55 32.40 15.66 -27.38
C ALA A 55 32.18 15.64 -28.90
N ILE A 56 33.04 16.33 -29.66
CA ILE A 56 33.07 16.19 -31.12
C ILE A 56 34.47 15.69 -31.48
N PRO A 57 34.63 14.48 -32.04
CA PRO A 57 35.91 14.08 -32.60
C PRO A 57 36.29 15.09 -33.68
N THR A 58 37.40 15.81 -33.46
CA THR A 58 38.06 16.59 -34.51
C THR A 58 38.66 15.63 -35.54
N THR A 59 37.84 15.14 -36.45
CA THR A 59 38.31 14.60 -37.73
C THR A 59 37.78 15.50 -38.83
N SER A 60 38.72 16.29 -39.37
CA SER A 60 38.72 16.99 -40.65
C SER A 60 37.41 17.66 -41.12
N SER A 61 37.50 18.99 -41.16
CA SER A 61 36.70 19.93 -41.95
C SER A 61 36.08 19.39 -43.25
N ASN A 62 34.81 19.77 -43.43
CA ASN A 62 33.97 19.78 -44.64
C ASN A 62 33.03 18.57 -44.84
N SER A 63 31.80 18.69 -44.34
CA SER A 63 30.58 18.37 -45.08
C SER A 63 29.33 18.75 -44.27
N ASP A 64 28.31 19.23 -44.99
CA ASP A 64 26.94 19.49 -44.54
C ASP A 64 26.41 18.54 -43.47
N GLY A 65 25.72 19.10 -42.47
CA GLY A 65 24.58 18.52 -41.74
C GLY A 65 24.49 17.01 -41.57
N SER A 66 25.58 16.30 -41.30
CA SER A 66 25.58 14.85 -41.15
C SER A 66 24.83 14.49 -39.87
N ASP A 67 23.71 13.80 -40.05
CA ASP A 67 22.81 13.26 -39.04
C ASP A 67 23.56 12.78 -37.79
N PHE A 68 23.40 13.52 -36.69
CA PHE A 68 23.83 13.05 -35.39
C PHE A 68 22.95 11.85 -35.03
N ASN A 69 23.46 10.64 -35.28
CA ASN A 69 22.71 9.42 -35.01
C ASN A 69 22.66 9.16 -33.50
N VAL A 70 21.66 9.74 -32.84
CA VAL A 70 21.39 9.61 -31.39
C VAL A 70 21.34 8.14 -30.95
N THR A 71 20.90 7.22 -31.82
CA THR A 71 20.84 5.78 -31.50
C THR A 71 22.20 5.11 -31.38
N SER A 72 23.27 5.67 -31.96
CA SER A 72 24.64 5.13 -31.87
C SER A 72 25.58 5.91 -30.95
N LEU A 73 25.11 7.00 -30.32
CA LEU A 73 25.92 7.87 -29.44
C LEU A 73 26.70 7.08 -28.39
N TRP A 74 26.05 6.08 -27.78
CA TRP A 74 26.60 5.26 -26.70
C TRP A 74 27.88 4.50 -27.07
N THR A 75 28.11 4.22 -28.35
CA THR A 75 29.31 3.51 -28.83
C THR A 75 30.57 4.38 -28.75
N THR A 76 30.41 5.70 -28.69
CA THR A 76 31.51 6.68 -28.70
C THR A 76 31.64 7.49 -27.41
N ALA A 77 30.64 7.42 -26.52
CA ALA A 77 30.63 8.14 -25.25
C ALA A 77 31.72 7.60 -24.30
N GLN A 78 32.34 8.50 -23.52
CA GLN A 78 33.32 8.15 -22.49
C GLN A 78 32.90 8.64 -21.10
N CYS A 79 33.32 7.94 -20.05
CA CYS A 79 32.91 8.23 -18.67
C CYS A 79 33.23 9.65 -18.20
N ASN A 80 34.43 10.14 -18.56
CA ASN A 80 34.92 11.47 -18.19
C ASN A 80 34.36 12.60 -19.10
N GLN A 81 33.54 12.26 -20.09
CA GLN A 81 32.88 13.23 -20.96
C GLN A 81 31.52 13.61 -20.38
N ASN A 82 31.11 14.86 -20.61
CA ASN A 82 29.78 15.36 -20.27
C ASN A 82 29.34 15.08 -18.82
N SER A 83 30.30 14.95 -17.89
CA SER A 83 30.04 14.66 -16.48
C SER A 83 29.19 13.40 -16.26
N ILE A 84 29.32 12.40 -17.15
CA ILE A 84 28.55 11.15 -17.05
C ILE A 84 28.92 10.37 -15.78
N ASP A 85 30.15 10.44 -15.30
CA ASP A 85 30.60 9.84 -14.04
C ASP A 85 30.46 10.76 -12.81
N ASP A 86 29.99 12.00 -13.00
CA ASP A 86 29.82 12.98 -11.91
C ASP A 86 28.49 12.78 -11.20
N ALA A 87 28.55 12.31 -9.95
CA ALA A 87 27.38 12.10 -9.11
C ALA A 87 26.64 13.39 -8.71
N THR A 88 27.21 14.58 -8.98
CA THR A 88 26.56 15.86 -8.72
C THR A 88 25.64 16.32 -9.86
N VAL A 89 25.75 15.70 -11.05
CA VAL A 89 24.90 16.01 -12.21
C VAL A 89 23.62 15.18 -12.16
N ALA A 90 22.51 15.77 -12.61
CA ALA A 90 21.21 15.10 -12.64
C ALA A 90 21.28 13.81 -13.50
N PHE A 91 20.67 12.74 -12.99
CA PHE A 91 20.75 11.42 -13.63
C PHE A 91 20.11 11.38 -15.01
N ILE A 92 19.05 12.15 -15.23
CA ILE A 92 18.42 12.28 -16.55
C ILE A 92 19.41 12.82 -17.59
N ASP A 93 20.22 13.81 -17.21
CA ASP A 93 21.25 14.37 -18.10
C ASP A 93 22.35 13.34 -18.37
N ARG A 94 22.79 12.61 -17.34
CA ARG A 94 23.78 11.52 -17.45
C ARG A 94 23.26 10.38 -18.33
N TRP A 95 21.99 10.01 -18.18
CA TRP A 95 21.27 8.99 -18.96
C TRP A 95 21.32 9.32 -20.45
N TYR A 96 20.89 10.52 -20.84
CA TYR A 96 20.90 10.92 -22.25
C TYR A 96 22.31 11.20 -22.77
N ALA A 97 23.21 11.82 -21.97
CA ALA A 97 24.58 12.11 -22.38
C ALA A 97 25.39 10.83 -22.66
N SER A 98 25.10 9.74 -21.96
CA SER A 98 25.71 8.43 -22.21
C SER A 98 25.17 7.70 -23.45
N GLY A 99 24.05 8.17 -24.02
CA GLY A 99 23.33 7.47 -25.09
C GLY A 99 22.56 6.23 -24.60
N ALA A 100 22.22 6.14 -23.31
CA ALA A 100 21.55 4.98 -22.71
C ALA A 100 20.30 4.48 -23.48
N PRO A 101 19.41 5.35 -24.03
CA PRO A 101 18.28 4.86 -24.82
C PRO A 101 18.69 4.02 -26.03
N GLY A 102 19.67 4.50 -26.81
CA GLY A 102 20.15 3.77 -27.99
C GLY A 102 20.92 2.49 -27.63
N ALA A 103 21.62 2.50 -26.49
CA ALA A 103 22.29 1.31 -25.97
C ALA A 103 21.29 0.24 -25.53
N TRP A 104 20.23 0.67 -24.84
CA TRP A 104 19.15 -0.21 -24.39
C TRP A 104 18.41 -0.87 -25.57
N ASP A 105 18.05 -0.09 -26.59
CA ASP A 105 17.46 -0.63 -27.83
C ASP A 105 18.36 -1.68 -28.50
N ALA A 106 19.68 -1.45 -28.52
CA ALA A 106 20.64 -2.40 -29.08
C ALA A 106 20.72 -3.70 -28.28
N VAL A 107 20.72 -3.61 -26.93
CA VAL A 107 20.69 -4.76 -26.02
C VAL A 107 19.42 -5.60 -26.22
N LEU A 108 18.25 -4.96 -26.28
CA LEU A 108 16.98 -5.64 -26.48
C LEU A 108 16.95 -6.37 -27.82
N LYS A 109 17.42 -5.72 -28.89
CA LYS A 109 17.53 -6.34 -30.21
C LYS A 109 18.47 -7.54 -30.21
N GLU A 110 19.61 -7.45 -29.53
CA GLU A 110 20.55 -8.57 -29.40
C GLU A 110 19.93 -9.73 -28.62
N TRP A 111 19.25 -9.44 -27.51
CA TRP A 111 18.53 -10.43 -26.71
C TRP A 111 17.48 -11.17 -27.54
N GLU A 112 16.61 -10.44 -28.25
CA GLU A 112 15.57 -11.01 -29.10
C GLU A 112 16.12 -11.90 -30.24
N ASN A 113 17.28 -11.52 -30.80
CA ASN A 113 17.94 -12.29 -31.83
C ASN A 113 18.60 -13.55 -31.26
N GLY A 114 19.40 -13.44 -30.21
CA GLY A 114 20.13 -14.56 -29.63
C GLY A 114 19.26 -15.52 -28.81
N ALA A 115 18.10 -15.09 -28.31
CA ALA A 115 17.11 -15.96 -27.67
C ALA A 115 16.51 -16.98 -28.65
N LYS A 116 16.36 -16.62 -29.94
CA LYS A 116 15.84 -17.52 -31.00
C LYS A 116 16.82 -18.65 -31.32
N ASP A 117 18.12 -18.36 -31.28
CA ASP A 117 19.17 -19.35 -31.56
C ASP A 117 19.62 -20.09 -30.30
N GLY A 118 19.20 -19.62 -29.12
CA GLY A 118 19.51 -20.23 -27.84
C GLY A 118 20.96 -20.03 -27.40
N LEU A 119 21.65 -19.02 -27.92
CA LEU A 119 23.03 -18.67 -27.53
C LEU A 119 23.13 -18.32 -26.04
N TYR A 120 22.07 -17.74 -25.48
CA TYR A 120 22.07 -17.21 -24.11
C TYR A 120 21.28 -18.07 -23.11
N ARG A 121 20.93 -19.33 -23.45
CA ARG A 121 20.07 -20.20 -22.62
C ARG A 121 20.53 -20.40 -21.16
N ASN A 122 21.81 -20.18 -20.88
CA ASN A 122 22.39 -20.35 -19.55
C ASN A 122 22.58 -19.02 -18.79
N LEU A 123 22.20 -17.88 -19.38
CA LEU A 123 22.28 -16.57 -18.74
C LEU A 123 20.87 -16.04 -18.46
N ALA A 124 20.63 -15.65 -17.21
CA ALA A 124 19.47 -14.81 -16.89
C ALA A 124 19.61 -13.47 -17.62
N PHE A 125 18.49 -12.83 -17.97
CA PHE A 125 18.49 -11.58 -18.73
C PHE A 125 19.40 -10.49 -18.10
N PRO A 126 19.36 -10.20 -16.78
CA PRO A 126 20.29 -9.24 -16.17
C PRO A 126 21.78 -9.59 -16.33
N ALA A 127 22.11 -10.89 -16.27
CA ALA A 127 23.47 -11.37 -16.46
C ALA A 127 23.91 -11.22 -17.92
N PHE A 128 23.00 -11.43 -18.87
CA PHE A 128 23.24 -11.13 -20.28
C PHE A 128 23.51 -9.64 -20.51
N VAL A 129 22.71 -8.74 -19.93
CA VAL A 129 22.92 -7.29 -20.07
C VAL A 129 24.29 -6.88 -19.50
N SER A 130 24.66 -7.42 -18.34
CA SER A 130 25.99 -7.19 -17.77
C SER A 130 27.10 -7.69 -18.69
N TRP A 131 26.97 -8.91 -19.20
CA TRP A 131 27.92 -9.50 -20.15
C TRP A 131 28.06 -8.65 -21.43
N TYR A 132 26.96 -8.15 -21.98
CA TYR A 132 26.95 -7.31 -23.19
C TYR A 132 27.84 -6.06 -23.02
N PHE A 133 27.76 -5.42 -21.85
CA PHE A 133 28.59 -4.25 -21.52
C PHE A 133 29.92 -4.57 -20.86
N HIS A 134 30.34 -5.85 -20.86
CA HIS A 134 31.54 -6.31 -20.17
C HIS A 134 31.59 -5.91 -18.68
N GLY A 135 30.41 -5.87 -18.05
CA GLY A 135 30.23 -5.59 -16.64
C GLY A 135 30.54 -6.81 -15.74
N PRO A 136 30.20 -6.71 -14.45
CA PRO A 136 30.47 -7.77 -13.48
C PRO A 136 29.77 -9.10 -13.81
N GLU A 137 30.44 -10.20 -13.51
CA GLU A 137 29.84 -11.55 -13.58
C GLU A 137 28.78 -11.76 -12.49
N GLN A 138 27.94 -12.79 -12.65
CA GLN A 138 26.89 -13.16 -11.68
C GLN A 138 25.87 -12.04 -11.40
N TRP A 139 25.67 -11.12 -12.35
CA TRP A 139 24.75 -10.00 -12.24
C TRP A 139 23.28 -10.43 -12.38
N ASN A 140 22.79 -11.25 -11.44
CA ASN A 140 21.47 -11.84 -11.49
C ASN A 140 20.47 -11.05 -10.63
N CYS A 141 19.89 -9.98 -11.18
CA CYS A 141 18.99 -9.10 -10.42
C CYS A 141 17.58 -9.69 -10.23
N LYS A 142 17.33 -10.83 -10.88
CA LYS A 142 16.11 -11.62 -10.79
C LYS A 142 15.97 -12.33 -9.43
N ASP A 143 17.10 -12.72 -8.84
CA ASP A 143 17.17 -13.33 -7.52
C ASP A 143 17.16 -12.24 -6.44
N ILE A 144 16.24 -12.34 -5.48
CA ILE A 144 16.07 -11.33 -4.43
C ILE A 144 17.25 -11.31 -3.44
N ASP A 145 17.97 -12.42 -3.31
CA ASP A 145 19.11 -12.57 -2.41
C ASP A 145 20.46 -12.30 -3.11
N SER A 146 20.40 -11.80 -4.36
CA SER A 146 21.58 -11.52 -5.19
C SER A 146 22.44 -10.39 -4.63
N VAL A 147 23.50 -10.76 -3.91
CA VAL A 147 24.50 -9.81 -3.39
C VAL A 147 25.15 -8.97 -4.51
N PRO A 148 25.52 -9.52 -5.69
CA PRO A 148 26.09 -8.70 -6.77
C PRO A 148 25.15 -7.58 -7.23
N CYS A 149 23.86 -7.85 -7.41
CA CYS A 149 22.89 -6.83 -7.81
C CYS A 149 22.52 -5.84 -6.70
N SER A 150 22.91 -6.11 -5.46
CA SER A 150 22.85 -5.14 -4.35
C SER A 150 24.05 -4.18 -4.31
N SER A 151 24.96 -4.24 -5.28
CA SER A 151 26.12 -3.35 -5.41
C SER A 151 25.95 -2.30 -6.52
N VAL A 152 26.84 -1.31 -6.55
CA VAL A 152 26.85 -0.26 -7.57
C VAL A 152 28.02 -0.52 -8.52
N VAL A 153 27.73 -0.61 -9.82
CA VAL A 153 28.74 -0.66 -10.88
C VAL A 153 29.34 0.72 -11.05
N ARG A 154 30.63 0.83 -11.35
CA ARG A 154 31.29 2.10 -11.71
C ARG A 154 31.43 2.26 -13.21
N CYS A 155 31.56 3.50 -13.68
CA CYS A 155 31.63 3.76 -15.11
C CYS A 155 32.87 3.11 -15.77
N ASP A 156 33.98 2.99 -15.04
CA ASP A 156 35.21 2.33 -15.49
C ASP A 156 35.18 0.80 -15.44
N GLU A 157 34.09 0.20 -14.94
CA GLU A 157 33.90 -1.25 -14.87
C GLU A 157 33.11 -1.83 -16.04
N VAL A 158 32.75 -0.98 -17.02
CA VAL A 158 32.03 -1.35 -18.24
C VAL A 158 32.74 -0.80 -19.47
N ASN A 159 32.52 -1.40 -20.63
CA ASN A 159 33.12 -0.93 -21.88
C ASN A 159 32.46 0.35 -22.44
N HIS A 160 31.23 0.66 -22.03
CA HIS A 160 30.48 1.83 -22.44
C HIS A 160 29.73 2.47 -21.26
N PRO A 161 29.75 3.82 -21.10
CA PRO A 161 29.10 4.50 -19.97
C PRO A 161 27.60 4.24 -19.83
N ALA A 162 26.91 3.98 -20.94
CA ALA A 162 25.51 3.59 -20.94
C ALA A 162 25.26 2.30 -20.13
N GLY A 163 26.17 1.33 -20.21
CA GLY A 163 26.10 0.08 -19.47
C GLY A 163 26.11 0.31 -17.95
N TYR A 164 26.94 1.25 -17.48
CA TYR A 164 27.00 1.61 -16.06
C TYR A 164 25.67 2.15 -15.54
N LEU A 165 24.98 2.99 -16.31
CA LEU A 165 23.69 3.56 -15.91
C LEU A 165 22.54 2.54 -16.00
N ILE A 166 22.56 1.65 -16.99
CA ILE A 166 21.57 0.59 -17.16
C ILE A 166 21.71 -0.45 -16.03
N LEU A 167 22.93 -0.92 -15.74
CA LEU A 167 23.17 -1.91 -14.68
C LEU A 167 22.87 -1.36 -13.29
N ASN A 168 23.16 -0.09 -13.03
CA ASN A 168 22.77 0.55 -11.78
C ASN A 168 21.26 0.81 -11.68
N ALA A 169 20.57 1.03 -12.79
CA ALA A 169 19.11 1.06 -12.79
C ALA A 169 18.54 -0.32 -12.42
N PHE A 170 19.12 -1.42 -12.93
CA PHE A 170 18.73 -2.78 -12.52
C PHE A 170 18.99 -3.02 -11.04
N SER A 171 20.15 -2.58 -10.55
CA SER A 171 20.48 -2.62 -9.12
C SER A 171 19.46 -1.84 -8.29
N GLY A 172 19.01 -0.67 -8.76
CA GLY A 172 17.99 0.12 -8.08
C GLY A 172 16.65 -0.62 -7.94
N VAL A 173 16.16 -1.26 -9.00
CA VAL A 173 14.95 -2.09 -8.94
C VAL A 173 15.16 -3.26 -7.96
N HIS A 174 16.27 -3.97 -8.08
CA HIS A 174 16.57 -5.10 -7.19
C HIS A 174 16.67 -4.68 -5.71
N GLN A 175 17.38 -3.60 -5.41
CA GLN A 175 17.57 -3.09 -4.05
C GLN A 175 16.27 -2.59 -3.42
N LEU A 176 15.35 -2.07 -4.24
CA LEU A 176 14.01 -1.70 -3.79
C LEU A 176 13.24 -2.89 -3.23
N HIS A 177 13.16 -3.96 -4.02
CA HIS A 177 12.38 -5.14 -3.65
C HIS A 177 13.08 -6.00 -2.59
N SER A 178 14.41 -6.11 -2.61
CA SER A 178 15.16 -6.77 -1.52
C SER A 178 15.11 -5.96 -0.21
N GLY A 179 15.12 -4.62 -0.29
CA GLY A 179 14.90 -3.73 0.84
C GLY A 179 13.49 -3.87 1.43
N MET A 180 12.47 -3.97 0.58
CA MET A 180 11.09 -4.25 0.98
C MET A 180 10.97 -5.63 1.65
N SER A 181 11.56 -6.67 1.06
CA SER A 181 11.63 -8.01 1.66
C SER A 181 12.28 -8.01 3.04
N SER A 182 13.40 -7.28 3.20
CA SER A 182 14.08 -7.10 4.48
C SER A 182 13.22 -6.34 5.50
N ALA A 183 12.48 -5.32 5.07
CA ALA A 183 11.56 -4.57 5.92
C ALA A 183 10.37 -5.42 6.35
N ILE A 184 9.86 -6.30 5.48
CA ILE A 184 8.84 -7.29 5.80
C ILE A 184 9.34 -8.25 6.89
N ASP A 185 10.57 -8.75 6.79
CA ASP A 185 11.16 -9.61 7.83
C ASP A 185 11.24 -8.90 9.18
N ALA A 186 11.78 -7.68 9.19
CA ALA A 186 11.89 -6.89 10.41
C ALA A 186 10.52 -6.58 11.03
N ALA A 187 9.51 -6.26 10.20
CA ALA A 187 8.15 -6.03 10.65
C ALA A 187 7.50 -7.32 11.19
N THR A 188 7.69 -8.45 10.52
CA THR A 188 7.18 -9.77 10.92
C THR A 188 7.67 -10.15 12.31
N ILE A 189 8.98 -10.03 12.54
CA ILE A 189 9.59 -10.29 13.85
C ILE A 189 8.98 -9.37 14.91
N GLY A 190 8.87 -8.08 14.60
CA GLY A 190 8.26 -7.08 15.49
C GLY A 190 6.81 -7.43 15.85
N ILE A 191 6.00 -7.80 14.86
CA ILE A 191 4.58 -8.13 15.02
C ILE A 191 4.40 -9.43 15.79
N GLN A 192 5.07 -10.51 15.38
CA GLN A 192 4.99 -11.82 16.02
C GLN A 192 5.38 -11.76 17.49
N SER A 193 6.34 -10.91 17.87
CA SER A 193 6.78 -10.76 19.26
C SER A 193 5.73 -10.11 20.18
N LYS A 194 4.77 -9.35 19.62
CA LYS A 194 3.79 -8.55 20.38
C LYS A 194 2.34 -8.92 20.10
N ILE A 195 2.06 -9.82 19.17
CA ILE A 195 0.69 -10.11 18.73
C ILE A 195 -0.18 -10.69 19.86
N GLY A 196 0.38 -11.53 20.74
CA GLY A 196 -0.34 -12.05 21.90
C GLY A 196 -0.66 -10.97 22.94
N GLU A 197 0.25 -10.01 23.15
CA GLU A 197 -0.02 -8.84 24.00
C GLU A 197 -1.11 -7.96 23.36
N PHE A 198 -1.03 -7.76 22.05
CA PHE A 198 -2.01 -6.99 21.30
C PHE A 198 -3.42 -7.57 21.44
N THR A 199 -3.60 -8.87 21.17
CA THR A 199 -4.92 -9.51 21.25
C THR A 199 -5.46 -9.50 22.68
N GLY A 200 -4.60 -9.73 23.68
CA GLY A 200 -4.98 -9.63 25.09
C GLY A 200 -5.49 -8.25 25.52
N ILE A 201 -5.00 -7.18 24.88
CA ILE A 201 -5.37 -5.79 25.18
C ILE A 201 -6.62 -5.33 24.39
N PHE A 202 -6.64 -5.59 23.08
CA PHE A 202 -7.64 -5.01 22.16
C PHE A 202 -8.79 -5.97 21.80
N ALA A 203 -8.62 -7.28 22.02
CA ALA A 203 -9.64 -8.31 21.80
C ALA A 203 -9.77 -9.26 23.01
N PRO A 204 -10.00 -8.74 24.23
CA PRO A 204 -10.08 -9.59 25.41
C PRO A 204 -11.18 -10.65 25.24
N GLN A 205 -10.87 -11.91 25.59
CA GLN A 205 -11.80 -13.05 25.55
C GLN A 205 -12.29 -13.43 24.14
N SER A 206 -11.54 -13.09 23.08
CA SER A 206 -11.81 -13.59 21.73
C SER A 206 -11.24 -15.00 21.51
N ASP A 207 -11.87 -15.76 20.63
CA ASP A 207 -11.30 -16.96 20.03
C ASP A 207 -10.23 -16.56 18.98
N ASP A 208 -9.01 -17.10 19.13
CA ASP A 208 -7.89 -16.86 18.22
C ASP A 208 -8.25 -17.18 16.77
N THR A 209 -9.09 -18.20 16.54
CA THR A 209 -9.54 -18.60 15.20
C THR A 209 -10.29 -17.47 14.49
N LYS A 210 -11.12 -16.71 15.23
CA LYS A 210 -11.91 -15.60 14.67
C LYS A 210 -11.03 -14.40 14.33
N ILE A 211 -10.03 -14.12 15.16
CA ILE A 211 -9.04 -13.06 14.90
C ILE A 211 -8.20 -13.41 13.68
N ILE A 212 -7.70 -14.65 13.59
CA ILE A 212 -6.91 -15.14 12.45
C ILE A 212 -7.70 -14.98 11.15
N LEU A 213 -8.96 -15.42 11.12
CA LEU A 213 -9.81 -15.31 9.93
C LEU A 213 -10.03 -13.85 9.52
N ALA A 214 -10.28 -12.97 10.48
CA ALA A 214 -10.52 -11.56 10.20
C ALA A 214 -9.24 -10.79 9.80
N ILE A 215 -8.05 -11.25 10.22
CA ILE A 215 -6.75 -10.77 9.71
C ILE A 215 -6.59 -11.13 8.23
N PHE A 216 -6.89 -12.38 7.87
CA PHE A 216 -6.80 -12.85 6.49
C PHE A 216 -7.79 -12.10 5.57
N ASP A 217 -9.01 -11.84 6.03
CA ASP A 217 -9.99 -11.08 5.25
C ASP A 217 -9.55 -9.60 5.06
N ALA A 218 -8.72 -9.05 5.95
CA ALA A 218 -8.16 -7.69 5.85
C ALA A 218 -6.86 -7.60 5.01
N LEU A 219 -6.33 -8.73 4.54
CA LEU A 219 -5.01 -8.83 3.91
C LEU A 219 -4.84 -7.95 2.68
N THR A 220 -5.80 -8.00 1.75
CA THR A 220 -5.72 -7.27 0.48
C THR A 220 -5.65 -5.76 0.69
N LEU A 221 -6.41 -5.26 1.67
CA LEU A 221 -6.37 -3.85 2.05
C LEU A 221 -5.03 -3.48 2.70
N MET A 222 -4.52 -4.34 3.61
CA MET A 222 -3.21 -4.16 4.24
C MET A 222 -2.08 -4.10 3.21
N MET A 223 -2.09 -4.96 2.20
CA MET A 223 -1.09 -4.97 1.14
C MET A 223 -1.08 -3.65 0.38
N GLY A 224 -2.25 -3.12 -0.03
CA GLY A 224 -2.33 -1.84 -0.74
C GLY A 224 -1.73 -0.65 0.04
N PHE A 225 -2.09 -0.51 1.32
CA PHE A 225 -1.53 0.54 2.18
C PHE A 225 -0.03 0.40 2.39
N THR A 226 0.46 -0.83 2.51
CA THR A 226 1.88 -1.06 2.80
C THR A 226 2.75 -0.87 1.57
N VAL A 227 2.32 -1.35 0.41
CA VAL A 227 3.01 -1.10 -0.86
C VAL A 227 3.17 0.40 -1.05
N SER A 228 2.10 1.18 -0.84
CA SER A 228 2.20 2.64 -0.85
C SER A 228 3.17 3.18 0.20
N ALA A 229 3.18 2.60 1.40
CA ALA A 229 4.08 3.00 2.48
C ALA A 229 5.55 2.88 2.14
N PHE A 230 5.95 1.76 1.56
CA PHE A 230 7.31 1.58 1.07
C PHE A 230 7.64 2.62 0.00
N TYR A 231 6.74 2.85 -0.95
CA TYR A 231 7.00 3.77 -2.05
C TYR A 231 7.09 5.23 -1.63
N SER A 232 6.32 5.75 -0.66
CA SER A 232 6.58 7.16 -0.24
C SER A 232 7.77 7.34 0.70
N VAL A 233 8.28 6.27 1.33
CA VAL A 233 9.63 6.35 1.93
C VAL A 233 10.66 6.54 0.81
N ALA A 234 10.57 5.76 -0.26
CA ALA A 234 11.44 5.92 -1.43
C ALA A 234 11.29 7.31 -2.08
N GLU A 235 10.06 7.79 -2.28
CA GLU A 235 9.75 9.13 -2.81
C GLU A 235 10.45 10.24 -2.02
N LYS A 236 10.32 10.23 -0.68
CA LYS A 236 10.94 11.24 0.20
C LYS A 236 12.45 11.26 0.13
N ASP A 237 13.06 10.08 0.05
CA ASP A 237 14.51 10.00 -0.02
C ASP A 237 15.03 10.46 -1.39
N ILE A 238 14.25 10.22 -2.46
CA ILE A 238 14.55 10.68 -3.81
C ILE A 238 14.35 12.19 -3.95
N GLU A 239 13.27 12.75 -3.41
CA GLU A 239 13.02 14.19 -3.45
C GLU A 239 14.19 14.96 -2.80
N LYS A 240 14.65 14.53 -1.62
CA LYS A 240 15.78 15.17 -0.93
C LYS A 240 17.06 15.16 -1.77
N ILE A 241 17.35 14.05 -2.44
CA ILE A 241 18.54 13.91 -3.28
C ILE A 241 18.41 14.77 -4.54
N ALA A 242 17.24 14.73 -5.17
CA ALA A 242 16.92 15.50 -6.36
C ALA A 242 17.03 17.01 -6.13
N GLN A 243 16.57 17.50 -4.97
CA GLN A 243 16.76 18.90 -4.54
C GLN A 243 18.24 19.25 -4.32
N GLY A 244 19.10 18.28 -3.97
CA GLY A 244 20.54 18.47 -3.86
C GLY A 244 21.23 18.63 -5.22
N ALA A 245 20.84 17.82 -6.22
CA ALA A 245 21.46 17.81 -7.54
C ALA A 245 21.19 19.09 -8.36
N THR A 246 20.02 19.73 -8.21
CA THR A 246 19.68 20.99 -8.90
C THR A 246 20.57 22.18 -8.52
N THR A 247 21.34 22.07 -7.43
CA THR A 247 22.27 23.13 -7.00
C THR A 247 23.63 23.07 -7.72
N ALA A 248 23.95 21.98 -8.43
CA ALA A 248 25.17 21.84 -9.23
C ALA A 248 24.96 22.41 -10.64
N ARG A 249 25.62 23.53 -10.96
CA ARG A 249 25.51 24.18 -12.28
C ARG A 249 26.44 23.53 -13.31
N VAL A 250 25.87 23.01 -14.38
CA VAL A 250 26.56 22.67 -15.64
C VAL A 250 26.63 23.93 -16.50
N SER A 251 27.82 24.37 -16.91
CA SER A 251 27.99 25.50 -17.84
C SER A 251 28.85 25.10 -19.04
N ILE A 252 28.29 25.18 -20.25
CA ILE A 252 29.01 24.99 -21.53
C ILE A 252 28.95 26.30 -22.35
N PRO A 253 30.03 26.71 -23.05
CA PRO A 253 30.02 27.91 -23.88
C PRO A 253 29.04 27.82 -25.05
N ARG A 254 28.23 28.88 -25.26
CA ARG A 254 27.23 29.00 -26.32
C ARG A 254 27.89 29.38 -27.66
N ASN A 255 27.61 28.64 -28.74
CA ASN A 255 27.75 29.14 -30.11
C ASN A 255 26.37 29.28 -30.79
N ARG A 256 26.28 30.26 -31.69
CA ARG A 256 25.09 31.01 -32.13
C ARG A 256 24.23 30.26 -33.18
N GLU A 257 22.92 30.49 -33.14
CA GLU A 257 21.81 29.82 -33.88
C GLU A 257 21.70 30.11 -35.40
N ALA A 258 20.95 29.26 -36.12
CA ALA A 258 20.12 29.60 -37.29
C ALA A 258 18.91 28.63 -37.49
N GLY A 259 17.75 29.17 -37.94
CA GLY A 259 16.41 28.52 -38.10
C GLY A 259 16.29 27.47 -39.25
N THR A 260 15.16 26.80 -39.55
CA THR A 260 13.72 27.18 -39.64
C THR A 260 12.80 25.93 -39.71
N GLN A 261 11.48 26.09 -39.58
CA GLN A 261 10.40 25.08 -39.48
C GLN A 261 9.94 24.38 -40.79
N GLY A 262 9.28 23.21 -40.64
CA GLY A 262 8.29 22.66 -41.58
C GLY A 262 7.66 21.33 -41.04
N PRO A 263 6.31 21.14 -41.06
CA PRO A 263 5.66 20.03 -40.37
C PRO A 263 5.30 18.86 -41.31
N LEU A 264 5.47 17.62 -40.84
CA LEU A 264 4.82 16.43 -41.41
C LEU A 264 4.34 15.53 -40.27
N GLU A 265 3.06 15.15 -40.34
CA GLU A 265 2.40 14.19 -39.44
C GLU A 265 2.87 12.75 -39.73
N ALA A 266 3.17 11.97 -38.68
CA ALA A 266 3.30 10.52 -38.74
C ALA A 266 3.26 9.90 -37.30
N PRO A 267 2.97 8.59 -37.18
CA PRO A 267 2.13 8.00 -36.13
C PRO A 267 2.86 7.66 -34.83
N GLU A 268 2.07 7.39 -33.79
CA GLU A 268 2.33 7.11 -32.35
C GLU A 268 3.67 6.42 -31.93
N ILE A 269 4.39 5.71 -32.82
CA ILE A 269 5.74 5.16 -32.56
C ILE A 269 6.84 6.23 -32.77
N GLN A 270 6.63 7.21 -33.65
CA GLN A 270 7.56 8.32 -33.87
C GLN A 270 7.62 9.28 -32.69
N GLU A 271 6.54 9.43 -31.91
CA GLU A 271 6.48 10.42 -30.83
C GLU A 271 7.50 10.13 -29.70
N TYR A 272 7.73 8.85 -29.38
CA TYR A 272 8.74 8.43 -28.40
C TYR A 272 10.16 8.69 -28.90
N GLN A 273 10.47 8.30 -30.14
CA GLN A 273 11.78 8.55 -30.77
C GLN A 273 12.06 10.04 -30.94
N LEU A 274 11.05 10.86 -31.28
CA LEU A 274 11.17 12.32 -31.39
C LEU A 274 11.42 12.97 -30.03
N LYS A 275 10.70 12.56 -28.98
CA LYS A 275 10.89 13.07 -27.60
C LYS A 275 12.28 12.71 -27.06
N THR A 276 12.73 11.47 -27.30
CA THR A 276 14.08 11.00 -26.92
C THR A 276 15.17 11.75 -27.69
N PHE A 277 14.99 11.98 -29.00
CA PHE A 277 15.90 12.77 -29.82
C PHE A 277 15.98 14.23 -29.35
N GLU A 278 14.85 14.89 -29.12
CA GLU A 278 14.81 16.27 -28.64
C GLU A 278 15.41 16.42 -27.23
N ARG A 279 15.13 15.48 -26.32
CA ARG A 279 15.73 15.49 -24.98
C ARG A 279 17.23 15.22 -25.00
N THR A 280 17.69 14.29 -25.83
CA THR A 280 19.13 14.03 -25.99
C THR A 280 19.83 15.24 -26.59
N LYS A 281 19.23 15.88 -27.59
CA LYS A 281 19.71 17.12 -28.19
C LYS A 281 19.71 18.27 -27.18
N GLN A 282 18.71 18.38 -26.30
CA GLN A 282 18.66 19.40 -25.25
C GLN A 282 19.74 19.21 -24.19
N ALA A 283 19.94 17.98 -23.72
CA ALA A 283 20.99 17.60 -22.77
C ALA A 283 22.39 17.90 -23.34
N LEU A 284 22.66 17.51 -24.58
CA LEU A 284 23.93 17.77 -25.27
C LEU A 284 24.18 19.26 -25.55
N ASN A 285 23.12 20.06 -25.76
CA ASN A 285 23.23 21.49 -25.99
C ASN A 285 23.27 22.33 -24.70
N GLY A 286 23.26 21.71 -23.51
CA GLY A 286 23.39 22.39 -22.23
C GLY A 286 22.25 23.37 -21.93
N LYS A 287 21.06 23.19 -22.51
CA LYS A 287 19.88 23.97 -22.09
C LYS A 287 19.43 23.43 -20.73
N PRO A 288 19.43 24.24 -19.66
CA PRO A 288 19.00 23.78 -18.35
C PRO A 288 17.54 23.34 -18.44
N GLN A 289 17.27 22.06 -18.19
CA GLN A 289 15.92 21.63 -17.85
C GLN A 289 15.68 21.97 -16.38
N GLU A 290 14.52 22.56 -16.09
CA GLU A 290 14.07 22.74 -14.72
C GLU A 290 13.71 21.36 -14.16
N PHE A 291 14.67 20.75 -13.47
CA PHE A 291 14.48 19.43 -12.85
C PHE A 291 13.68 19.59 -11.56
N ASN A 292 12.38 19.27 -11.62
CA ASN A 292 11.53 19.24 -10.44
C ASN A 292 11.67 17.86 -9.75
N GLY A 293 12.51 17.81 -8.73
CA GLY A 293 12.77 16.58 -7.98
C GLY A 293 11.54 15.96 -7.32
N HIS A 294 10.57 16.76 -6.90
CA HIS A 294 9.32 16.27 -6.33
C HIS A 294 8.42 15.65 -7.41
N ALA A 295 8.26 16.31 -8.56
CA ALA A 295 7.50 15.75 -9.69
C ALA A 295 8.13 14.46 -10.23
N TYR A 296 9.47 14.40 -10.24
CA TYR A 296 10.22 13.21 -10.64
C TYR A 296 10.04 12.05 -9.64
N ALA A 297 10.18 12.32 -8.34
CA ALA A 297 9.95 11.33 -7.29
C ALA A 297 8.51 10.79 -7.35
N ASN A 298 7.53 11.67 -7.56
CA ASN A 298 6.12 11.29 -7.75
C ASN A 298 5.91 10.40 -8.97
N ASP A 299 6.42 10.77 -10.14
CA ASP A 299 6.25 9.97 -11.37
C ASP A 299 6.89 8.59 -11.24
N MET A 300 8.11 8.53 -10.70
CA MET A 300 8.79 7.26 -10.46
C MET A 300 8.03 6.38 -9.46
N THR A 301 7.59 6.97 -8.34
CA THR A 301 6.82 6.29 -7.29
C THR A 301 5.49 5.78 -7.84
N TYR A 302 4.81 6.57 -8.65
CA TYR A 302 3.55 6.20 -9.29
C TYR A 302 3.74 5.02 -10.25
N GLN A 303 4.78 5.04 -11.09
CA GLN A 303 5.07 3.96 -12.04
C GLN A 303 5.45 2.66 -11.34
N LEU A 304 6.35 2.74 -10.33
CA LEU A 304 6.72 1.60 -9.49
C LEU A 304 5.51 1.02 -8.77
N TYR A 305 4.75 1.87 -8.09
CA TYR A 305 3.55 1.48 -7.38
C TYR A 305 2.55 0.81 -8.34
N THR A 306 2.28 1.41 -9.52
CA THR A 306 1.28 0.88 -10.46
C THR A 306 1.63 -0.54 -10.92
N ILE A 307 2.89 -0.75 -11.31
CA ILE A 307 3.35 -2.04 -11.85
C ILE A 307 3.38 -3.08 -10.72
N SER A 308 3.93 -2.75 -9.56
CA SER A 308 4.05 -3.69 -8.43
C SER A 308 2.72 -3.96 -7.74
N ALA A 309 1.82 -2.97 -7.61
CA ALA A 309 0.49 -3.15 -7.03
C ALA A 309 -0.42 -3.96 -7.95
N ALA A 310 -0.40 -3.73 -9.27
CA ALA A 310 -1.14 -4.55 -10.22
C ALA A 310 -0.68 -6.02 -10.17
N PHE A 311 0.63 -6.24 -10.15
CA PHE A 311 1.19 -7.58 -9.99
C PHE A 311 0.76 -8.21 -8.65
N THR A 312 0.89 -7.47 -7.55
CA THR A 312 0.48 -7.95 -6.22
C THR A 312 -1.00 -8.28 -6.16
N ARG A 313 -1.89 -7.45 -6.72
CA ARG A 313 -3.34 -7.73 -6.76
C ARG A 313 -3.67 -9.02 -7.52
N ASN A 314 -3.01 -9.25 -8.64
CA ASN A 314 -3.26 -10.41 -9.49
C ASN A 314 -2.66 -11.71 -8.93
N ASN A 315 -1.64 -11.61 -8.06
CA ASN A 315 -0.92 -12.75 -7.49
C ASN A 315 -1.10 -12.87 -5.97
N ALA A 316 -1.92 -12.01 -5.37
CA ALA A 316 -2.22 -12.07 -3.94
C ALA A 316 -2.81 -13.44 -3.63
N PRO A 317 -2.34 -14.15 -2.60
CA PRO A 317 -2.88 -15.44 -2.22
C PRO A 317 -4.38 -15.27 -1.92
N THR A 318 -5.22 -15.94 -2.70
CA THR A 318 -6.56 -16.30 -2.23
C THR A 318 -6.34 -17.33 -1.15
N VAL A 319 -6.75 -17.04 0.08
CA VAL A 319 -6.53 -17.94 1.23
C VAL A 319 -7.35 -19.22 1.03
N HIS A 320 -6.76 -20.17 0.31
CA HIS A 320 -7.33 -21.49 0.03
C HIS A 320 -7.03 -22.43 1.20
N ASN A 321 -8.06 -23.16 1.62
CA ASN A 321 -8.11 -24.13 2.72
C ASN A 321 -8.06 -23.55 4.15
N LYS A 322 -9.21 -23.01 4.58
CA LYS A 322 -9.53 -22.52 5.93
C LYS A 322 -9.53 -23.59 7.06
N LEU A 323 -8.78 -24.71 6.97
CA LEU A 323 -8.76 -25.74 8.04
C LEU A 323 -7.39 -26.28 8.47
N ASP A 324 -6.28 -25.87 7.85
CA ASP A 324 -4.92 -26.17 8.34
C ASP A 324 -4.25 -24.95 8.99
N ALA A 325 -5.04 -24.07 9.64
CA ALA A 325 -4.48 -23.02 10.49
C ALA A 325 -3.72 -23.67 11.66
N GLN A 326 -2.45 -23.96 11.44
CA GLN A 326 -1.55 -24.60 12.40
C GLN A 326 -1.53 -23.81 13.72
N ASN A 327 -2.01 -24.43 14.80
CA ASN A 327 -1.75 -24.27 16.25
C ASN A 327 -1.51 -22.88 16.91
N SER A 328 -1.34 -21.74 16.22
CA SER A 328 -1.20 -20.40 16.81
C SER A 328 -1.29 -19.24 15.80
N LEU A 329 -1.77 -18.07 16.23
CA LEU A 329 -1.82 -16.82 15.47
C LEU A 329 -0.45 -16.40 14.87
N SER A 330 0.65 -16.65 15.59
CA SER A 330 2.00 -16.31 15.12
C SER A 330 2.44 -17.11 13.89
N SER A 331 2.01 -18.38 13.78
CA SER A 331 2.29 -19.22 12.61
C SER A 331 1.57 -18.70 11.38
N ALA A 332 0.26 -18.42 11.52
CA ALA A 332 -0.55 -17.88 10.44
C ALA A 332 -0.01 -16.55 9.90
N LEU A 333 0.47 -15.67 10.79
CA LEU A 333 1.14 -14.43 10.38
C LEU A 333 2.47 -14.70 9.67
N GLY A 334 3.24 -15.69 10.12
CA GLY A 334 4.49 -16.10 9.46
C GLY A 334 4.25 -16.55 8.02
N ASP A 335 3.23 -17.39 7.81
CA ASP A 335 2.86 -17.88 6.47
C ASP A 335 2.37 -16.74 5.56
N MET A 336 1.61 -15.81 6.12
CA MET A 336 1.12 -14.62 5.42
C MET A 336 2.26 -13.72 4.94
N PHE A 337 3.20 -13.38 5.82
CA PHE A 337 4.35 -12.55 5.46
C PHE A 337 5.31 -13.29 4.53
N LYS A 338 5.45 -14.62 4.67
CA LYS A 338 6.19 -15.44 3.71
C LYS A 338 5.56 -15.37 2.32
N SER A 339 4.25 -15.56 2.21
CA SER A 339 3.56 -15.48 0.93
C SER A 339 3.74 -14.11 0.27
N TRP A 340 3.84 -13.05 1.05
CA TRP A 340 4.16 -11.73 0.52
C TRP A 340 5.60 -11.64 0.01
N LYS A 341 6.59 -12.12 0.76
CA LYS A 341 7.98 -12.18 0.27
C LYS A 341 8.08 -12.97 -1.03
N ASP A 342 7.33 -14.07 -1.15
CA ASP A 342 7.27 -14.87 -2.37
C ASP A 342 6.69 -14.08 -3.55
N ILE A 343 5.75 -13.15 -3.32
CA ILE A 343 5.26 -12.20 -4.33
C ILE A 343 6.39 -11.24 -4.77
N GLU A 344 7.16 -10.69 -3.84
CA GLU A 344 8.29 -9.80 -4.17
C GLU A 344 9.36 -10.53 -5.00
N SER A 345 9.70 -11.77 -4.61
CA SER A 345 10.58 -12.63 -5.39
C SER A 345 9.97 -12.95 -6.76
N SER A 346 8.67 -13.20 -6.84
CA SER A 346 7.97 -13.48 -8.10
C SER A 346 7.95 -12.25 -9.01
N TYR A 347 7.81 -11.05 -8.45
CA TYR A 347 7.89 -9.80 -9.17
C TYR A 347 9.26 -9.61 -9.81
N LEU A 348 10.34 -9.76 -9.04
CA LEU A 348 11.71 -9.70 -9.58
C LEU A 348 11.94 -10.78 -10.63
N ASN A 349 11.39 -11.98 -10.40
CA ASN A 349 11.45 -13.08 -11.36
C ASN A 349 10.80 -12.75 -12.70
N ASN A 350 9.69 -12.01 -12.67
CA ASN A 350 8.91 -11.60 -13.83
C ASN A 350 9.51 -10.37 -14.52
N ILE A 351 9.81 -9.29 -13.80
CA ILE A 351 10.31 -8.04 -14.40
C ILE A 351 11.67 -8.21 -15.09
N PHE A 352 12.48 -9.15 -14.60
CA PHE A 352 13.77 -9.52 -15.17
C PHE A 352 13.74 -10.85 -15.92
N SER A 353 12.57 -11.33 -16.36
CA SER A 353 12.49 -12.59 -17.12
C SER A 353 13.13 -12.46 -18.51
N GLY A 354 13.06 -11.27 -19.11
CA GLY A 354 13.45 -11.04 -20.50
C GLY A 354 12.34 -11.36 -21.50
N ASP A 355 11.11 -11.59 -21.04
CA ASP A 355 9.95 -11.79 -21.90
C ASP A 355 9.42 -10.45 -22.44
N ASN A 356 8.86 -10.44 -23.65
CA ASN A 356 8.40 -9.20 -24.32
C ASN A 356 7.45 -8.34 -23.46
N SER A 357 6.54 -8.95 -22.70
CA SER A 357 5.65 -8.23 -21.78
C SER A 357 6.41 -7.57 -20.63
N SER A 358 7.37 -8.28 -20.03
CA SER A 358 8.22 -7.78 -18.93
C SER A 358 9.19 -6.69 -19.38
N LEU A 359 9.73 -6.78 -20.60
CA LEU A 359 10.70 -5.84 -21.14
C LEU A 359 10.10 -4.45 -21.34
N GLY A 360 8.82 -4.36 -21.72
CA GLY A 360 8.10 -3.09 -21.77
C GLY A 360 7.98 -2.42 -20.40
N ASP A 361 7.64 -3.19 -19.37
CA ASP A 361 7.56 -2.69 -17.99
C ASP A 361 8.93 -2.28 -17.46
N LEU A 362 9.95 -3.12 -17.66
CA LEU A 362 11.31 -2.82 -17.23
C LEU A 362 11.87 -1.57 -17.92
N THR A 363 11.61 -1.41 -19.23
CA THR A 363 12.00 -0.21 -19.97
C THR A 363 11.38 1.04 -19.35
N ARG A 364 10.08 1.01 -19.04
CA ARG A 364 9.40 2.14 -18.38
C ARG A 364 10.00 2.46 -17.01
N LEU A 365 10.39 1.44 -16.24
CA LEU A 365 10.97 1.61 -14.92
C LEU A 365 12.37 2.24 -14.96
N ILE A 366 13.23 1.81 -15.89
CA ILE A 366 14.62 2.28 -15.93
C ILE A 366 14.81 3.56 -16.74
N ASP A 367 13.83 3.92 -17.58
CA ASP A 367 13.92 5.10 -18.45
C ASP A 367 14.20 6.38 -17.66
N GLU A 368 14.86 7.33 -18.32
CA GLU A 368 15.36 8.58 -17.71
C GLU A 368 16.28 8.38 -16.51
N GLY A 369 16.82 7.16 -16.32
CA GLY A 369 17.67 6.81 -15.21
C GLY A 369 16.98 6.80 -13.86
N LYS A 370 15.64 6.72 -13.81
CA LYS A 370 14.78 6.73 -12.61
C LYS A 370 15.29 5.88 -11.45
N MET A 371 15.73 4.66 -11.75
CA MET A 371 16.17 3.72 -10.72
C MET A 371 17.60 3.95 -10.23
N ASN A 372 18.38 4.86 -10.82
CA ASN A 372 19.75 5.15 -10.37
C ASN A 372 19.81 5.88 -9.02
N PHE A 373 18.68 6.37 -8.49
CA PHE A 373 18.61 7.04 -7.19
C PHE A 373 18.47 6.09 -5.99
N ILE A 374 17.98 4.88 -6.22
CA ILE A 374 17.59 3.93 -5.17
C ILE A 374 18.78 3.23 -4.49
N PRO A 375 19.85 2.81 -5.22
CA PRO A 375 20.92 2.02 -4.63
C PRO A 375 21.50 2.60 -3.33
N ASN A 376 21.51 1.79 -2.27
CA ASN A 376 22.03 2.09 -0.93
C ASN A 376 21.35 3.25 -0.18
N LYS A 377 20.09 3.59 -0.50
CA LYS A 377 19.38 4.73 0.11
C LYS A 377 18.13 4.38 0.91
N LEU A 378 17.67 3.14 0.87
CA LEU A 378 16.40 2.77 1.48
C LEU A 378 16.54 2.58 3.00
N ASP A 379 15.74 3.33 3.75
CA ASP A 379 15.63 3.16 5.20
C ASP A 379 14.67 2.01 5.52
N THR A 380 15.20 0.78 5.49
CA THR A 380 14.44 -0.44 5.78
C THR A 380 13.81 -0.45 7.17
N SER A 381 14.38 0.31 8.13
CA SER A 381 13.84 0.44 9.48
C SER A 381 12.58 1.31 9.50
N LYS A 382 12.58 2.45 8.79
CA LYS A 382 11.36 3.27 8.62
C LYS A 382 10.29 2.52 7.85
N MET A 383 10.68 1.83 6.79
CA MET A 383 9.81 0.96 6.00
C MET A 383 9.12 -0.09 6.88
N ALA A 384 9.89 -0.80 7.72
CA ALA A 384 9.35 -1.77 8.66
C ALA A 384 8.41 -1.11 9.69
N ALA A 385 8.75 0.07 10.20
CA ALA A 385 7.92 0.80 11.15
C ALA A 385 6.57 1.22 10.55
N GLU A 386 6.56 1.72 9.31
CA GLU A 386 5.32 2.06 8.59
C GLU A 386 4.47 0.82 8.30
N LEU A 387 5.08 -0.30 7.91
CA LEU A 387 4.38 -1.58 7.75
C LEU A 387 3.74 -2.05 9.06
N GLN A 388 4.46 -1.97 10.18
CA GLN A 388 3.88 -2.26 11.50
C GLN A 388 2.69 -1.34 11.81
N ALA A 389 2.79 -0.04 11.51
CA ALA A 389 1.72 0.93 11.74
C ALA A 389 0.46 0.59 10.92
N VAL A 390 0.62 0.28 9.63
CA VAL A 390 -0.50 -0.13 8.77
C VAL A 390 -1.12 -1.43 9.28
N PHE A 391 -0.29 -2.43 9.60
CA PHE A 391 -0.76 -3.73 10.08
C PHE A 391 -1.57 -3.61 11.38
N TYR A 392 -1.01 -3.00 12.42
CA TYR A 392 -1.74 -2.79 13.68
C TYR A 392 -2.95 -1.88 13.50
N GLY A 393 -2.87 -0.90 12.61
CA GLY A 393 -3.97 0.01 12.31
C GLY A 393 -5.17 -0.71 11.71
N GLN A 394 -4.94 -1.62 10.77
CA GLN A 394 -6.01 -2.45 10.19
C GLN A 394 -6.48 -3.55 11.15
N LEU A 395 -5.59 -4.04 12.03
CA LEU A 395 -5.94 -5.04 13.01
C LEU A 395 -6.79 -4.50 14.18
N LEU A 396 -6.64 -3.23 14.55
CA LEU A 396 -7.37 -2.61 15.67
C LEU A 396 -8.91 -2.72 15.51
N PRO A 397 -9.53 -2.26 14.40
CA PRO A 397 -10.97 -2.44 14.19
C PRO A 397 -11.42 -3.90 14.21
N THR A 398 -10.60 -4.81 13.67
CA THR A 398 -10.85 -6.25 13.68
C THR A 398 -10.80 -6.84 15.09
N ALA A 399 -9.83 -6.44 15.89
CA ALA A 399 -9.69 -6.83 17.29
C ALA A 399 -10.89 -6.37 18.11
N TRP A 400 -11.35 -5.13 17.92
CA TRP A 400 -12.56 -4.63 18.57
C TRP A 400 -13.81 -5.42 18.16
N LYS A 401 -14.00 -5.70 16.87
CA LYS A 401 -15.13 -6.52 16.38
C LYS A 401 -15.16 -7.92 16.98
N THR A 402 -13.99 -8.50 17.27
CA THR A 402 -13.86 -9.86 17.80
C THR A 402 -13.83 -9.92 19.33
N ALA A 403 -13.70 -8.78 20.02
CA ALA A 403 -13.76 -8.70 21.47
C ALA A 403 -15.12 -9.19 22.02
N SER A 404 -15.15 -10.42 22.54
CA SER A 404 -16.27 -11.16 23.16
C SER A 404 -17.36 -11.75 22.25
N ASP A 405 -17.66 -13.03 22.50
CA ASP A 405 -18.80 -13.75 21.92
C ASP A 405 -20.12 -13.00 22.18
N LYS A 406 -20.70 -12.46 21.10
CA LYS A 406 -22.01 -11.76 21.01
C LYS A 406 -22.06 -10.29 21.47
N ARG A 407 -20.93 -9.62 21.77
CA ARG A 407 -20.93 -8.18 22.12
C ARG A 407 -19.77 -7.37 21.52
N GLY A 408 -19.13 -7.87 20.45
CA GLY A 408 -18.05 -7.19 19.72
C GLY A 408 -18.09 -5.67 19.85
N ALA A 409 -16.97 -5.03 20.21
CA ALA A 409 -17.01 -3.61 20.51
C ALA A 409 -17.46 -2.79 19.29
N PHE A 410 -18.33 -1.82 19.53
CA PHE A 410 -18.96 -0.97 18.52
C PHE A 410 -18.35 0.43 18.60
N PRO A 411 -17.22 0.68 17.91
CA PRO A 411 -16.55 1.96 17.95
C PRO A 411 -17.42 3.05 17.30
N ARG A 412 -17.59 4.17 17.98
CA ARG A 412 -18.30 5.37 17.50
C ARG A 412 -17.53 6.61 17.88
N ILE A 413 -17.53 7.61 17.00
CA ILE A 413 -17.08 8.96 17.35
C ILE A 413 -18.29 9.83 17.59
N VAL A 414 -18.48 10.32 18.82
CA VAL A 414 -19.52 11.29 19.14
C VAL A 414 -18.95 12.69 19.01
N ARG A 415 -19.46 13.45 18.03
CA ARG A 415 -19.09 14.85 17.83
C ARG A 415 -19.97 15.75 18.70
N THR A 416 -19.34 16.74 19.33
CA THR A 416 -20.03 17.70 20.21
C THR A 416 -19.73 19.14 19.79
N ASN A 417 -20.49 20.07 20.34
CA ASN A 417 -20.23 21.51 20.20
C ASN A 417 -19.35 22.08 21.33
N LEU A 418 -18.94 21.22 22.28
CA LEU A 418 -18.14 21.60 23.44
C LEU A 418 -16.72 22.00 23.00
N PRO A 419 -16.13 23.05 23.59
CA PRO A 419 -14.76 23.44 23.27
C PRO A 419 -13.72 22.46 23.85
N CYS A 420 -12.57 22.34 23.19
CA CYS A 420 -11.49 21.43 23.61
C CYS A 420 -10.77 21.85 24.90
N ASP A 421 -10.91 23.09 25.34
CA ASP A 421 -10.24 23.63 26.52
C ASP A 421 -10.90 23.19 27.84
N ILE A 422 -12.01 22.45 27.78
CA ILE A 422 -12.64 21.82 28.95
C ILE A 422 -11.65 20.84 29.58
N LYS A 423 -11.05 21.25 30.71
CA LYS A 423 -10.14 20.42 31.51
C LYS A 423 -10.85 19.57 32.56
N SER A 424 -12.08 19.95 32.94
CA SER A 424 -12.89 19.22 33.92
C SER A 424 -13.07 17.77 33.50
N SER A 425 -12.95 16.83 34.45
CA SER A 425 -13.34 15.43 34.24
C SER A 425 -14.86 15.28 34.17
N HIS A 426 -15.58 16.12 34.92
CA HIS A 426 -17.03 16.17 34.92
C HIS A 426 -17.54 17.16 33.87
N ILE A 427 -18.31 16.66 32.91
CA ILE A 427 -18.96 17.44 31.85
C ILE A 427 -20.46 17.17 32.01
N PRO A 428 -21.26 18.08 32.60
CA PRO A 428 -22.65 17.80 32.98
C PRO A 428 -23.51 17.18 31.88
N GLU A 429 -23.27 17.54 30.63
CA GLU A 429 -24.01 17.05 29.48
C GLU A 429 -23.73 15.57 29.17
N ILE A 430 -22.58 15.03 29.60
CA ILE A 430 -22.06 13.69 29.22
C ILE A 430 -21.84 12.80 30.45
N SER A 431 -21.33 13.40 31.53
CA SER A 431 -20.99 12.79 32.81
C SER A 431 -22.22 12.47 33.66
N ASP A 432 -23.11 11.67 33.10
CA ASP A 432 -24.28 11.10 33.76
C ASP A 432 -24.05 9.60 33.95
N TYR A 433 -24.50 9.02 35.07
CA TYR A 433 -24.37 7.61 35.38
C TYR A 433 -24.97 6.72 34.28
N ASP A 434 -26.00 7.22 33.60
CA ASP A 434 -26.68 6.52 32.51
C ASP A 434 -26.02 6.73 31.13
N THR A 435 -25.06 7.66 30.99
CA THR A 435 -24.37 7.93 29.73
C THR A 435 -22.90 7.52 29.78
N MET A 436 -22.08 8.15 30.62
CA MET A 436 -20.63 7.89 30.70
C MET A 436 -20.09 8.38 32.03
N ARG A 437 -19.19 7.62 32.66
CA ARG A 437 -18.52 8.04 33.89
C ARG A 437 -17.46 9.10 33.60
N ASP A 438 -17.15 9.97 34.57
CA ASP A 438 -16.11 11.01 34.45
C ASP A 438 -14.74 10.44 34.01
N VAL A 439 -14.34 9.31 34.59
CA VAL A 439 -13.09 8.62 34.23
C VAL A 439 -13.08 8.17 32.77
N ASP A 440 -14.21 7.68 32.28
CA ASP A 440 -14.34 7.20 30.90
C ASP A 440 -14.34 8.41 29.95
N SER A 441 -15.04 9.50 30.30
CA SER A 441 -15.04 10.78 29.56
C SER A 441 -13.64 11.33 29.34
N VAL A 442 -12.79 11.31 30.36
CA VAL A 442 -11.39 11.76 30.24
C VAL A 442 -10.59 10.86 29.30
N SER A 443 -10.83 9.55 29.33
CA SER A 443 -10.07 8.57 28.55
C SER A 443 -10.46 8.51 27.07
N THR A 444 -11.71 8.85 26.73
CA THR A 444 -12.29 8.71 25.39
C THR A 444 -12.31 10.01 24.59
N ARG A 445 -11.98 11.15 25.20
CA ARG A 445 -12.02 12.45 24.54
C ARG A 445 -10.78 12.77 23.71
N ALA A 446 -11.00 13.43 22.58
CA ALA A 446 -9.99 14.06 21.73
C ALA A 446 -10.47 15.43 21.26
N CYS A 447 -9.53 16.25 20.81
CA CYS A 447 -9.82 17.53 20.20
C CYS A 447 -9.82 17.42 18.68
N TRP A 448 -10.88 17.90 18.03
CA TRP A 448 -10.98 17.99 16.58
C TRP A 448 -11.57 19.34 16.17
N ARG A 449 -10.80 20.15 15.43
CA ARG A 449 -11.18 21.52 15.00
C ARG A 449 -11.78 22.36 16.14
N GLU A 450 -11.05 22.43 17.25
CA GLU A 450 -11.44 23.16 18.48
C GLU A 450 -12.70 22.61 19.19
N LYS A 451 -13.26 21.51 18.71
CA LYS A 451 -14.41 20.83 19.32
C LYS A 451 -14.00 19.51 19.96
N LEU A 452 -14.60 19.23 21.11
CA LEU A 452 -14.42 17.98 21.81
C LEU A 452 -15.19 16.86 21.09
N VAL A 453 -14.51 15.76 20.82
CA VAL A 453 -15.10 14.54 20.27
C VAL A 453 -14.75 13.35 21.15
N PHE A 454 -15.58 12.31 21.15
CA PHE A 454 -15.39 11.14 21.99
C PHE A 454 -15.35 9.87 21.15
N LEU A 455 -14.26 9.11 21.21
CA LEU A 455 -14.18 7.76 20.66
C LEU A 455 -14.62 6.77 21.74
N VAL A 456 -15.81 6.23 21.57
CA VAL A 456 -16.49 5.40 22.56
C VAL A 456 -16.91 4.07 21.97
N ASN A 457 -17.05 3.10 22.86
CA ASN A 457 -17.75 1.86 22.61
C ASN A 457 -19.23 2.03 23.01
N ILE A 458 -20.14 1.83 22.04
CA ILE A 458 -21.58 1.90 22.24
C ILE A 458 -22.19 0.53 21.94
N ASN A 459 -22.21 -0.35 22.93
CA ASN A 459 -22.74 -1.70 22.77
C ASN A 459 -24.26 -1.74 22.62
N GLU A 460 -24.76 -2.66 21.81
CA GLU A 460 -26.18 -2.96 21.73
C GLU A 460 -26.71 -3.58 23.03
N TYR A 461 -27.96 -3.27 23.33
CA TYR A 461 -28.65 -3.59 24.57
C TYR A 461 -28.87 -5.10 24.79
N GLN A 462 -28.59 -5.60 26.00
CA GLN A 462 -29.13 -6.88 26.48
C GLN A 462 -29.75 -6.70 27.88
N GLY A 463 -31.09 -6.73 27.96
CA GLY A 463 -31.81 -7.03 29.20
C GLY A 463 -32.08 -5.87 30.17
N GLY A 464 -32.55 -4.71 29.71
CA GLY A 464 -33.23 -3.74 30.61
C GLY A 464 -32.48 -2.45 30.94
N LYS A 465 -31.17 -2.37 30.67
CA LYS A 465 -30.28 -1.34 31.25
C LYS A 465 -29.88 -0.25 30.25
N PRO A 466 -29.66 1.00 30.70
CA PRO A 466 -29.12 2.07 29.84
C PRO A 466 -27.86 1.63 29.11
N VAL A 467 -27.76 1.97 27.82
CA VAL A 467 -26.55 1.75 27.01
C VAL A 467 -25.50 2.78 27.45
N ALA A 468 -24.61 2.35 28.36
CA ALA A 468 -23.50 3.17 28.80
C ALA A 468 -22.40 3.24 27.72
N TRP A 469 -21.90 4.45 27.47
CA TRP A 469 -20.73 4.68 26.65
C TRP A 469 -19.49 4.32 27.46
N THR A 470 -18.71 3.40 26.92
CA THR A 470 -17.51 2.89 27.59
C THR A 470 -16.28 3.12 26.71
N PRO A 471 -15.06 3.09 27.27
CA PRO A 471 -13.86 3.06 26.44
C PRO A 471 -13.83 1.77 25.60
N LEU A 472 -13.28 1.84 24.39
CA LEU A 472 -12.97 0.63 23.62
C LEU A 472 -11.88 -0.17 24.34
N PRO A 473 -11.85 -1.51 24.18
CA PRO A 473 -10.77 -2.32 24.71
C PRO A 473 -9.41 -1.78 24.26
N GLY A 474 -8.53 -1.54 25.23
CA GLY A 474 -7.18 -1.10 24.97
C GLY A 474 -7.00 0.35 24.51
N THR A 475 -8.06 1.14 24.29
CA THR A 475 -7.94 2.53 23.77
C THR A 475 -7.62 3.56 24.83
N THR A 476 -6.63 3.29 25.66
CA THR A 476 -6.13 4.25 26.65
C THR A 476 -5.00 5.08 26.05
N ARG A 477 -4.82 6.28 26.59
CA ARG A 477 -3.69 7.17 26.24
C ARG A 477 -2.33 6.56 26.60
N SER A 478 -2.25 5.51 27.41
CA SER A 478 -1.01 4.78 27.70
C SER A 478 -0.71 3.67 26.68
N ASN A 479 -1.75 3.00 26.18
CA ASN A 479 -1.58 1.93 25.20
C ASN A 479 -1.42 2.47 23.78
N LEU A 480 -2.03 3.62 23.48
CA LEU A 480 -1.96 4.31 22.18
C LEU A 480 -1.29 5.68 22.34
N ASN A 481 -0.05 5.68 22.83
CA ASN A 481 0.78 6.87 23.03
C ASN A 481 1.84 7.09 21.95
N GLY A 482 2.03 6.13 21.04
CA GLY A 482 3.07 6.17 20.00
C GLY A 482 4.31 5.32 20.29
N ASP A 483 4.42 4.67 21.46
CA ASP A 483 5.56 3.81 21.79
C ASP A 483 5.36 2.34 21.37
N LYS A 484 4.10 1.94 21.16
CA LYS A 484 3.70 0.58 20.77
C LYS A 484 2.89 0.60 19.47
N TRP A 485 2.61 -0.60 18.93
CA TRP A 485 1.66 -0.80 17.84
C TRP A 485 1.98 -0.01 16.56
N GLY A 486 3.25 -0.01 16.14
CA GLY A 486 3.69 0.77 14.98
C GLY A 486 3.60 2.28 15.19
N GLY A 487 3.59 2.73 16.45
CA GLY A 487 3.54 4.15 16.80
C GLY A 487 2.17 4.80 16.62
N ILE A 488 1.10 4.00 16.55
CA ILE A 488 -0.28 4.51 16.51
C ILE A 488 -0.64 5.18 17.82
N THR A 489 -1.25 6.35 17.72
CA THR A 489 -1.81 7.09 18.85
C THR A 489 -3.34 7.12 18.81
N PHE A 490 -3.95 7.40 19.96
CA PHE A 490 -5.40 7.61 20.05
C PHE A 490 -5.89 8.70 19.08
N ASP A 491 -5.13 9.79 18.96
CA ASP A 491 -5.48 10.91 18.08
C ASP A 491 -5.33 10.57 16.60
N ASP A 492 -4.47 9.59 16.25
CA ASP A 492 -4.35 9.13 14.86
C ASP A 492 -5.66 8.50 14.37
N ILE A 493 -6.30 7.71 15.23
CA ILE A 493 -7.59 7.03 14.95
C ILE A 493 -8.69 8.06 14.74
N VAL A 494 -8.82 9.01 15.67
CA VAL A 494 -9.82 10.07 15.59
C VAL A 494 -9.59 10.95 14.36
N ALA A 495 -8.34 11.34 14.09
CA ALA A 495 -8.02 12.18 12.94
C ALA A 495 -8.36 11.51 11.61
N SER A 496 -8.05 10.23 11.46
CA SER A 496 -8.37 9.46 10.25
C SER A 496 -9.87 9.39 9.98
N ALA A 497 -10.65 9.01 11.00
CA ALA A 497 -12.09 8.86 10.88
C ALA A 497 -12.78 10.20 10.63
N MET A 498 -12.44 11.23 11.42
CA MET A 498 -13.04 12.56 11.27
C MET A 498 -12.69 13.22 9.93
N THR A 499 -11.45 13.08 9.45
CA THR A 499 -11.09 13.62 8.12
C THR A 499 -11.80 12.87 7.00
N GLY A 500 -11.98 11.55 7.12
CA GLY A 500 -12.75 10.74 6.18
C GLY A 500 -14.21 11.20 6.11
N TYR A 501 -14.83 11.35 7.27
CA TYR A 501 -16.20 11.84 7.41
C TYR A 501 -16.40 13.24 6.82
N GLU A 502 -15.48 14.18 7.07
CA GLU A 502 -15.52 15.53 6.51
C GLU A 502 -15.38 15.54 4.99
N LYS A 503 -14.45 14.75 4.44
CA LYS A 503 -14.28 14.61 2.99
C LYS A 503 -15.50 14.01 2.30
N ALA A 504 -16.22 13.14 3.01
CA ALA A 504 -17.47 12.57 2.54
C ALA A 504 -18.68 13.52 2.69
N GLY A 505 -18.45 14.80 3.03
CA GLY A 505 -19.51 15.78 3.20
C GLY A 505 -20.34 15.56 4.46
N TYR A 506 -19.69 15.08 5.55
CA TYR A 506 -20.34 14.75 6.81
C TYR A 506 -21.39 13.64 6.68
N LYS A 507 -21.08 12.61 5.88
CA LYS A 507 -21.91 11.40 5.72
C LYS A 507 -21.14 10.17 6.18
N ASN A 508 -21.79 9.31 6.98
CA ASN A 508 -21.26 7.99 7.32
C ASN A 508 -21.25 7.07 6.08
N GLY A 509 -20.61 5.90 6.18
CA GLY A 509 -20.43 5.01 5.03
C GLY A 509 -19.33 5.44 4.06
N TYR A 510 -18.50 6.40 4.45
CA TYR A 510 -17.32 6.79 3.69
C TYR A 510 -16.38 5.59 3.56
N LYS A 511 -15.80 5.42 2.37
CA LYS A 511 -14.94 4.27 2.08
C LYS A 511 -13.57 4.50 2.70
N SER A 512 -12.98 3.44 3.24
CA SER A 512 -11.53 3.40 3.35
C SER A 512 -10.97 3.50 1.93
N PRO A 513 -9.87 4.24 1.72
CA PRO A 513 -9.32 4.37 0.40
C PRO A 513 -8.95 2.99 -0.14
N THR A 514 -9.28 2.77 -1.40
CA THR A 514 -8.80 1.61 -2.13
C THR A 514 -7.30 1.74 -2.36
N ALA A 515 -6.64 0.63 -2.72
CA ALA A 515 -5.28 0.69 -3.25
C ALA A 515 -5.17 1.76 -4.35
N GLU A 516 -6.16 1.82 -5.26
CA GLU A 516 -6.27 2.80 -6.35
C GLU A 516 -6.42 4.25 -5.89
N ASP A 517 -7.17 4.49 -4.81
CA ASP A 517 -7.28 5.81 -4.20
C ASP A 517 -5.96 6.23 -3.58
N ILE A 518 -5.18 5.27 -3.09
CA ILE A 518 -3.88 5.54 -2.48
C ILE A 518 -2.84 5.96 -3.53
N GLU A 519 -2.91 5.40 -4.74
CA GLU A 519 -1.99 5.69 -5.88
C GLU A 519 -2.17 7.12 -6.40
N LYS A 520 -3.37 7.68 -6.29
CA LYS A 520 -3.72 9.00 -6.86
C LYS A 520 -3.40 10.17 -5.92
N ILE A 521 -2.85 9.92 -4.74
CA ILE A 521 -2.59 10.97 -3.75
C ILE A 521 -1.17 11.48 -3.90
N THR A 522 -1.05 12.66 -4.47
CA THR A 522 0.23 13.40 -4.55
C THR A 522 0.63 14.08 -3.24
N ASP A 523 -0.28 14.17 -2.27
CA ASP A 523 -0.06 14.93 -1.02
C ASP A 523 -0.21 14.05 0.24
N ALA A 524 0.15 12.77 0.20
CA ALA A 524 -0.10 11.86 1.33
C ALA A 524 0.53 12.38 2.63
N ASP A 525 1.61 13.14 2.52
CA ASP A 525 2.35 13.76 3.61
C ASP A 525 1.58 14.83 4.39
N LYS A 526 0.53 15.43 3.81
CA LYS A 526 -0.27 16.45 4.53
C LYS A 526 -1.02 15.88 5.74
N TYR A 527 -1.12 14.56 5.82
CA TYR A 527 -1.75 13.84 6.93
C TYR A 527 -0.75 13.43 8.02
N GLY A 528 0.56 13.63 7.79
CA GLY A 528 1.65 13.33 8.74
C GLY A 528 1.99 11.84 8.85
N LYS A 529 1.01 11.00 9.21
CA LYS A 529 1.15 9.53 9.28
C LYS A 529 0.16 8.85 8.34
N ARG A 530 0.51 7.68 7.80
CA ARG A 530 -0.38 6.93 6.90
C ARG A 530 -1.65 6.44 7.56
N VAL A 531 -1.56 6.05 8.83
CA VAL A 531 -2.74 5.66 9.63
C VAL A 531 -3.71 6.83 9.88
N ARG A 532 -3.31 8.09 9.62
CA ARG A 532 -4.20 9.27 9.64
C ARG A 532 -4.89 9.53 8.31
N TYR A 533 -4.60 8.73 7.28
CA TYR A 533 -5.21 8.93 5.99
C TYR A 533 -6.74 8.92 6.12
N PRO A 534 -7.47 9.83 5.43
CA PRO A 534 -8.92 9.94 5.56
C PRO A 534 -9.61 8.60 5.31
N GLY A 535 -10.33 8.09 6.31
CA GLY A 535 -11.06 6.83 6.21
C GLY A 535 -10.21 5.57 6.40
N PHE A 536 -8.92 5.65 6.71
CA PHE A 536 -8.13 4.48 7.14
C PHE A 536 -8.80 3.77 8.32
N PHE A 537 -9.21 4.55 9.34
CA PHE A 537 -10.14 4.09 10.36
C PHE A 537 -11.56 4.50 9.96
N ASN A 538 -12.34 3.53 9.49
CA ASN A 538 -13.74 3.75 9.13
C ASN A 538 -14.66 3.55 10.35
N ILE A 539 -14.74 4.59 11.19
CA ILE A 539 -15.52 4.57 12.44
C ILE A 539 -16.71 5.52 12.28
N PRO A 540 -17.97 5.06 12.43
CA PRO A 540 -19.14 5.92 12.31
C PRO A 540 -19.08 7.14 13.25
N VAL A 541 -19.46 8.30 12.70
CA VAL A 541 -19.53 9.58 13.41
C VAL A 541 -20.98 9.92 13.73
N CYS A 542 -21.25 10.12 15.01
CA CYS A 542 -22.54 10.50 15.56
C CYS A 542 -22.57 12.02 15.75
N GLU A 543 -23.46 12.70 15.01
CA GLU A 543 -23.59 14.16 15.05
C GLU A 543 -24.46 14.62 16.22
N GLY A 544 -23.82 15.24 17.21
CA GLY A 544 -24.49 15.87 18.33
C GLY A 544 -24.86 14.90 19.45
N LEU A 545 -24.59 15.33 20.68
CA LEU A 545 -24.81 14.56 21.90
C LEU A 545 -26.29 14.20 22.12
N ASP A 546 -27.18 15.19 22.02
CA ASP A 546 -28.62 14.99 22.28
C ASP A 546 -29.27 14.08 21.23
N LYS A 547 -28.87 14.22 19.97
CA LYS A 547 -29.34 13.37 18.88
C LYS A 547 -28.92 11.93 19.11
N THR A 548 -27.66 11.71 19.47
CA THR A 548 -27.12 10.38 19.78
C THR A 548 -27.87 9.73 20.95
N LYS A 549 -28.08 10.48 22.04
CA LYS A 549 -28.87 10.03 23.20
C LYS A 549 -30.32 9.71 22.82
N ALA A 550 -30.94 10.53 21.97
CA ALA A 550 -32.29 10.30 21.49
C ALA A 550 -32.40 9.02 20.64
N SER A 551 -31.43 8.76 19.75
CA SER A 551 -31.38 7.53 18.95
C SER A 551 -31.30 6.28 19.83
N LEU A 552 -30.44 6.31 20.85
CA LEU A 552 -30.28 5.22 21.82
C LEU A 552 -31.57 4.92 22.60
N ARG A 553 -32.37 5.95 22.94
CA ARG A 553 -33.65 5.78 23.66
C ARG A 553 -34.78 5.29 22.77
N LYS A 554 -34.75 5.60 21.46
CA LYS A 554 -35.80 5.24 20.51
C LYS A 554 -35.69 3.79 20.02
N GLN A 555 -34.48 3.30 19.80
CA GLN A 555 -34.21 1.96 19.32
C GLN A 555 -33.01 1.41 20.11
N PHE A 556 -33.27 0.47 21.02
CA PHE A 556 -32.23 -0.15 21.86
C PHE A 556 -31.32 -1.14 21.07
N THR A 557 -31.75 -1.51 19.87
CA THR A 557 -31.06 -2.35 18.89
C THR A 557 -31.43 -1.88 17.50
N SER A 558 -30.47 -1.85 16.57
CA SER A 558 -30.71 -1.57 15.15
C SER A 558 -29.80 -2.46 14.33
N ASN A 559 -30.30 -3.07 13.25
CA ASN A 559 -29.49 -3.87 12.34
C ASN A 559 -28.51 -3.02 11.50
N SER A 560 -28.41 -1.72 11.79
CA SER A 560 -27.51 -0.82 11.09
C SER A 560 -26.11 -0.87 11.70
N PRO A 561 -25.05 -1.09 10.89
CA PRO A 561 -23.67 -1.02 11.37
C PRO A 561 -23.26 0.39 11.83
N PHE A 562 -24.07 1.42 11.54
CA PHE A 562 -23.85 2.81 11.94
C PHE A 562 -24.52 3.19 13.25
N TRP A 563 -25.50 2.42 13.71
CA TRP A 563 -26.29 2.78 14.89
C TRP A 563 -25.38 3.03 16.10
N PRO A 564 -25.63 4.06 16.93
CA PRO A 564 -26.77 4.98 16.91
C PRO A 564 -26.59 6.21 16.01
N CYS A 565 -25.51 6.26 15.22
CA CYS A 565 -25.25 7.34 14.28
C CYS A 565 -26.18 7.24 13.08
N ASP A 566 -26.30 8.35 12.34
CA ASP A 566 -27.08 8.34 11.11
C ASP A 566 -26.46 7.39 10.09
N ALA A 567 -27.29 6.52 9.52
CA ALA A 567 -26.91 5.72 8.37
C ALA A 567 -26.71 6.63 7.13
N PRO A 568 -25.84 6.22 6.19
CA PRO A 568 -25.74 6.90 4.90
C PRO A 568 -27.06 6.89 4.15
N GLU A 569 -27.21 7.89 3.28
CA GLU A 569 -28.26 7.91 2.27
C GLU A 569 -28.16 6.66 1.39
N GLY A 570 -29.29 5.98 1.17
CA GLY A 570 -29.34 4.73 0.41
C GLY A 570 -28.93 3.47 1.17
N PHE A 571 -28.65 3.56 2.47
CA PHE A 571 -28.43 2.39 3.32
C PHE A 571 -29.68 1.50 3.36
N ASN A 572 -29.51 0.22 3.02
CA ASN A 572 -30.57 -0.76 3.09
C ASN A 572 -30.53 -1.49 4.46
N SER A 573 -31.31 -1.00 5.43
CA SER A 573 -31.42 -1.60 6.75
C SER A 573 -32.01 -3.01 6.76
N GLU A 574 -32.74 -3.37 5.71
CA GLU A 574 -33.33 -4.69 5.56
C GLU A 574 -32.41 -5.67 4.82
N GLY A 575 -31.29 -5.21 4.24
CA GLY A 575 -30.41 -6.04 3.41
C GLY A 575 -31.08 -6.57 2.15
N THR A 576 -30.43 -7.54 1.50
CA THR A 576 -31.02 -8.29 0.37
C THR A 576 -31.19 -9.75 0.76
N THR A 577 -32.37 -10.32 0.49
CA THR A 577 -32.62 -11.75 0.63
C THR A 577 -32.32 -12.46 -0.69
N ILE A 578 -31.48 -13.48 -0.63
CA ILE A 578 -31.23 -14.42 -1.73
C ILE A 578 -32.15 -15.62 -1.53
N HIS A 579 -33.07 -15.82 -2.46
CA HIS A 579 -33.95 -16.99 -2.51
C HIS A 579 -33.31 -18.08 -3.37
N VAL A 580 -33.35 -19.31 -2.90
CA VAL A 580 -32.84 -20.49 -3.59
C VAL A 580 -34.03 -21.29 -4.06
N ASN A 581 -34.37 -21.17 -5.33
CA ASN A 581 -35.59 -21.78 -5.85
C ASN A 581 -35.52 -23.32 -5.88
N LYS A 582 -34.31 -23.89 -5.88
CA LYS A 582 -34.12 -25.34 -5.96
C LYS A 582 -32.77 -25.82 -5.48
N GLY A 583 -32.80 -26.92 -4.75
CA GLY A 583 -31.62 -27.65 -4.31
C GLY A 583 -30.86 -26.89 -3.22
N TRP A 584 -29.60 -27.25 -3.06
CA TRP A 584 -28.72 -26.61 -2.10
C TRP A 584 -27.62 -25.83 -2.80
N ILE A 585 -27.32 -24.68 -2.23
CA ILE A 585 -26.09 -23.93 -2.48
C ILE A 585 -25.32 -23.77 -1.18
N THR A 586 -24.09 -23.31 -1.29
CA THR A 586 -23.27 -22.89 -0.16
C THR A 586 -22.87 -21.44 -0.38
N ALA A 587 -23.30 -20.54 0.51
CA ALA A 587 -22.91 -19.14 0.49
C ALA A 587 -21.59 -18.93 1.23
N ASN A 588 -20.70 -18.11 0.66
CA ASN A 588 -19.40 -17.72 1.23
C ASN A 588 -18.58 -18.92 1.75
N ALA A 589 -18.62 -20.03 0.99
CA ALA A 589 -17.94 -21.31 1.25
C ALA A 589 -18.38 -22.10 2.50
N LYS A 590 -19.23 -21.53 3.37
CA LYS A 590 -19.53 -22.09 4.69
C LYS A 590 -20.99 -22.24 5.05
N THR A 591 -21.89 -21.49 4.44
CA THR A 591 -23.29 -21.45 4.86
C THR A 591 -24.14 -22.26 3.88
N PRO A 592 -24.60 -23.47 4.22
CA PRO A 592 -25.59 -24.19 3.43
C PRO A 592 -26.88 -23.37 3.33
N VAL A 593 -27.43 -23.23 2.13
CA VAL A 593 -28.68 -22.51 1.89
C VAL A 593 -29.57 -23.33 0.97
N CYS A 594 -30.82 -23.49 1.37
CA CYS A 594 -31.82 -24.25 0.60
C CYS A 594 -33.15 -23.51 0.41
N ASP A 595 -33.32 -22.38 1.09
CA ASP A 595 -34.51 -21.52 1.00
C ASP A 595 -34.04 -20.08 0.85
N THR A 596 -33.60 -19.46 1.95
CA THR A 596 -33.19 -18.05 1.93
C THR A 596 -31.87 -17.80 2.64
N PHE A 597 -31.11 -16.83 2.12
CA PHE A 597 -29.90 -16.30 2.73
C PHE A 597 -29.88 -14.79 2.66
N LYS A 598 -29.71 -14.14 3.81
CA LYS A 598 -29.71 -12.69 3.91
C LYS A 598 -28.29 -12.13 3.79
N VAL A 599 -28.14 -11.12 2.95
CA VAL A 599 -26.93 -10.30 2.83
C VAL A 599 -27.23 -8.92 3.41
N ASP A 600 -26.69 -8.64 4.59
CA ASP A 600 -26.82 -7.33 5.21
C ASP A 600 -26.03 -6.26 4.42
N ASP A 601 -26.56 -5.04 4.34
CA ASP A 601 -25.82 -3.92 3.77
C ASP A 601 -24.69 -3.54 4.74
N PRO A 602 -23.40 -3.61 4.32
CA PRO A 602 -22.31 -3.25 5.20
C PRO A 602 -22.19 -1.72 5.35
N GLY A 603 -22.98 -0.96 4.59
CA GLY A 603 -23.13 0.48 4.73
C GLY A 603 -22.18 1.33 3.90
N TYR A 604 -21.25 0.70 3.19
CA TYR A 604 -20.30 1.34 2.27
C TYR A 604 -20.43 0.71 0.89
N GLY A 605 -20.03 1.42 -0.17
CA GLY A 605 -20.22 0.93 -1.55
C GLY A 605 -21.57 1.29 -2.16
N ASP A 606 -21.67 1.09 -3.47
CA ASP A 606 -22.89 1.34 -4.25
C ASP A 606 -23.63 0.02 -4.57
N THR A 607 -22.96 -1.10 -4.34
CA THR A 607 -23.45 -2.46 -4.58
C THR A 607 -23.23 -3.35 -3.35
N LEU A 608 -24.02 -4.43 -3.27
CA LEU A 608 -23.76 -5.59 -2.42
C LEU A 608 -23.19 -6.72 -3.28
N SER A 609 -22.53 -7.69 -2.64
CA SER A 609 -21.96 -8.84 -3.34
C SER A 609 -22.02 -10.09 -2.48
N ALA A 610 -22.10 -11.25 -3.13
CA ALA A 610 -21.98 -12.55 -2.49
C ALA A 610 -21.21 -13.52 -3.40
N THR A 611 -20.56 -14.49 -2.77
CA THR A 611 -19.98 -15.65 -3.46
C THR A 611 -20.82 -16.88 -3.14
N LEU A 612 -21.34 -17.54 -4.16
CA LEU A 612 -22.14 -18.76 -4.03
C LEU A 612 -21.44 -19.91 -4.74
N TYR A 613 -21.60 -21.10 -4.16
CA TYR A 613 -21.16 -22.37 -4.72
C TYR A 613 -22.41 -23.23 -4.92
N GLY A 614 -22.49 -23.94 -6.04
CA GLY A 614 -23.67 -24.71 -6.42
C GLY A 614 -23.32 -26.00 -7.13
N ARG A 615 -24.34 -26.69 -7.65
CA ARG A 615 -24.22 -27.96 -8.38
C ARG A 615 -23.54 -29.07 -7.58
N PHE A 616 -23.83 -29.13 -6.29
CA PHE A 616 -23.36 -30.20 -5.41
C PHE A 616 -24.03 -31.54 -5.76
N ASN A 617 -23.29 -32.64 -5.56
CA ASN A 617 -23.86 -33.98 -5.68
C ASN A 617 -24.75 -34.27 -4.46
N ALA A 618 -26.07 -34.31 -4.67
CA ALA A 618 -27.06 -34.57 -3.63
C ALA A 618 -26.92 -35.96 -2.97
N GLU A 619 -26.25 -36.91 -3.62
CA GLU A 619 -25.98 -38.24 -3.04
C GLU A 619 -24.80 -38.22 -2.07
N ASN A 620 -23.92 -37.21 -2.15
CA ASN A 620 -22.82 -37.09 -1.21
C ASN A 620 -23.31 -36.49 0.10
N THR A 621 -23.69 -37.36 1.03
CA THR A 621 -24.12 -37.01 2.38
C THR A 621 -23.09 -37.40 3.44
N ALA A 622 -21.93 -37.93 3.03
CA ALA A 622 -20.91 -38.45 3.92
C ALA A 622 -19.77 -37.44 4.16
N ASP A 623 -19.39 -36.67 3.15
CA ASP A 623 -18.26 -35.74 3.26
C ASP A 623 -18.72 -34.39 3.82
N GLU A 624 -18.07 -33.90 4.87
CA GLU A 624 -18.33 -32.56 5.45
C GLU A 624 -17.95 -31.41 4.51
N THR A 625 -16.92 -31.63 3.71
CA THR A 625 -16.46 -30.66 2.71
C THR A 625 -16.23 -31.34 1.37
N VAL A 626 -16.54 -30.63 0.29
CA VAL A 626 -16.38 -31.11 -1.08
C VAL A 626 -15.63 -30.07 -1.90
N THR A 627 -14.97 -30.52 -2.96
CA THR A 627 -14.39 -29.59 -3.94
C THR A 627 -15.54 -28.96 -4.70
N ALA A 628 -15.62 -27.63 -4.70
CA ALA A 628 -16.64 -26.93 -5.46
C ALA A 628 -16.49 -27.23 -6.95
N THR A 629 -17.58 -27.64 -7.60
CA THR A 629 -17.64 -27.81 -9.05
C THR A 629 -18.10 -26.54 -9.75
N CYS A 630 -18.60 -25.57 -8.98
CA CYS A 630 -19.03 -24.28 -9.48
C CYS A 630 -18.83 -23.18 -8.42
N LYS A 631 -18.43 -21.99 -8.87
CA LYS A 631 -18.33 -20.76 -8.07
C LYS A 631 -18.86 -19.58 -8.87
N ILE A 632 -19.75 -18.80 -8.27
CA ILE A 632 -20.18 -17.49 -8.80
C ILE A 632 -19.87 -16.40 -7.79
N THR A 633 -19.35 -15.28 -8.27
CA THR A 633 -19.20 -14.05 -7.49
C THR A 633 -19.85 -12.93 -8.29
N PHE A 634 -20.80 -12.24 -7.69
CA PHE A 634 -21.59 -11.23 -8.38
C PHE A 634 -21.97 -10.10 -7.44
N SER A 635 -22.32 -8.96 -8.03
CA SER A 635 -22.70 -7.76 -7.30
C SER A 635 -23.99 -7.16 -7.84
N TRP A 636 -24.79 -6.53 -6.98
CA TRP A 636 -26.07 -5.94 -7.33
C TRP A 636 -26.31 -4.60 -6.60
N PRO A 637 -27.23 -3.75 -7.09
CA PRO A 637 -27.58 -2.51 -6.40
C PRO A 637 -28.15 -2.74 -5.00
N LYS A 638 -27.75 -1.91 -4.04
CA LYS A 638 -28.22 -1.99 -2.63
C LYS A 638 -29.73 -1.87 -2.46
N SER A 639 -30.40 -1.22 -3.41
CA SER A 639 -31.85 -1.00 -3.40
C SER A 639 -32.66 -2.28 -3.63
N TRP A 640 -32.03 -3.38 -4.03
CA TRP A 640 -32.74 -4.63 -4.28
C TRP A 640 -33.03 -5.35 -2.96
N ALA A 641 -34.31 -5.61 -2.71
CA ALA A 641 -34.77 -6.35 -1.55
C ALA A 641 -34.56 -7.86 -1.72
N ASP A 642 -34.81 -8.38 -2.94
CA ASP A 642 -34.79 -9.80 -3.23
C ASP A 642 -34.01 -10.10 -4.52
N ILE A 643 -33.24 -11.19 -4.49
CA ILE A 643 -32.61 -11.82 -5.65
C ILE A 643 -32.84 -13.34 -5.59
N TYR A 644 -32.81 -13.99 -6.74
CA TYR A 644 -33.21 -15.39 -6.88
C TYR A 644 -32.11 -16.19 -7.55
N TYR A 645 -31.69 -17.29 -6.93
CA TYR A 645 -30.93 -18.36 -7.56
C TYR A 645 -31.93 -19.32 -8.21
N GLY A 646 -32.03 -19.24 -9.53
CA GLY A 646 -33.02 -19.96 -10.33
C GLY A 646 -32.73 -21.46 -10.47
N GLU A 647 -33.72 -22.20 -10.95
CA GLU A 647 -33.59 -23.65 -11.22
C GLU A 647 -32.56 -23.97 -12.30
N ASP A 648 -32.28 -23.02 -13.18
CA ASP A 648 -31.26 -23.12 -14.23
C ASP A 648 -29.85 -22.79 -13.72
N ASN A 649 -29.70 -22.58 -12.41
CA ASN A 649 -28.46 -22.18 -11.74
C ASN A 649 -28.00 -20.77 -12.07
N CYS A 650 -28.89 -19.90 -12.56
CA CYS A 650 -28.60 -18.50 -12.86
C CYS A 650 -29.17 -17.55 -11.80
N MET A 651 -28.59 -16.36 -11.72
CA MET A 651 -29.03 -15.32 -10.79
C MET A 651 -30.03 -14.36 -11.44
N TYR A 652 -31.09 -14.02 -10.71
CA TYR A 652 -32.15 -13.12 -11.15
C TYR A 652 -32.44 -12.04 -10.12
N ASN A 653 -32.90 -10.87 -10.58
CA ASN A 653 -33.45 -9.84 -9.69
C ASN A 653 -34.91 -10.13 -9.33
N GLY A 654 -35.50 -9.31 -8.44
CA GLY A 654 -36.91 -9.44 -8.05
C GLY A 654 -37.94 -9.25 -9.17
N ASN A 655 -37.54 -8.80 -10.36
CA ASN A 655 -38.40 -8.72 -11.54
C ASN A 655 -38.20 -9.93 -12.48
N SER A 656 -37.49 -10.98 -12.03
CA SER A 656 -37.12 -12.15 -12.83
C SER A 656 -36.23 -11.84 -14.04
N GLU A 657 -35.50 -10.73 -14.01
CA GLU A 657 -34.50 -10.43 -15.04
C GLU A 657 -33.14 -10.99 -14.64
N ALA A 658 -32.44 -11.61 -15.59
CA ALA A 658 -31.13 -12.20 -15.33
C ALA A 658 -30.12 -11.11 -14.92
N ILE A 659 -29.42 -11.36 -13.81
CA ILE A 659 -28.30 -10.53 -13.35
C ILE A 659 -27.12 -10.80 -14.28
N LYS A 660 -26.47 -9.74 -14.76
CA LYS A 660 -25.40 -9.82 -15.75
C LYS A 660 -24.04 -9.47 -15.15
N ASP A 661 -22.98 -10.12 -15.65
CA ASP A 661 -21.59 -9.80 -15.36
C ASP A 661 -21.12 -8.52 -16.09
N ALA A 662 -19.85 -8.14 -15.89
CA ALA A 662 -19.25 -6.97 -16.53
C ALA A 662 -19.23 -7.03 -18.07
N ASN A 663 -19.35 -8.23 -18.64
CA ASN A 663 -19.39 -8.48 -20.08
C ASN A 663 -20.82 -8.56 -20.63
N GLY A 664 -21.84 -8.38 -19.77
CA GLY A 664 -23.25 -8.45 -20.14
C GLY A 664 -23.82 -9.88 -20.21
N ASN A 665 -23.08 -10.89 -19.78
CA ASN A 665 -23.52 -12.28 -19.77
C ASN A 665 -24.29 -12.59 -18.48
N PRO A 666 -25.33 -13.45 -18.50
CA PRO A 666 -25.99 -13.92 -17.29
C PRO A 666 -24.99 -14.54 -16.30
N VAL A 667 -25.09 -14.17 -15.03
CA VAL A 667 -24.33 -14.79 -13.95
C VAL A 667 -24.96 -16.14 -13.64
N CYS A 668 -24.30 -17.21 -14.09
CA CYS A 668 -24.75 -18.58 -13.91
C CYS A 668 -23.68 -19.47 -13.33
N CYS A 669 -24.10 -20.44 -12.54
CA CYS A 669 -23.24 -21.43 -11.94
C CYS A 669 -22.87 -22.51 -12.97
N ASN A 670 -21.74 -22.31 -13.65
CA ASN A 670 -21.20 -23.26 -14.63
C ASN A 670 -20.18 -24.21 -13.98
N GLU A 671 -20.10 -25.43 -14.50
CA GLU A 671 -19.07 -26.38 -14.07
C GLU A 671 -17.68 -25.89 -14.46
N ASP A 672 -16.78 -25.84 -13.47
CA ASP A 672 -15.37 -25.55 -13.65
C ASP A 672 -14.54 -26.63 -12.96
N SER A 673 -13.96 -27.52 -13.79
CA SER A 673 -13.13 -28.62 -13.34
C SER A 673 -11.77 -28.20 -12.79
N ASN A 674 -11.39 -26.92 -12.93
CA ASN A 674 -10.15 -26.37 -12.38
C ASN A 674 -10.32 -25.80 -10.97
N LEU A 675 -11.56 -25.74 -10.45
CA LEU A 675 -11.79 -25.31 -9.08
C LEU A 675 -11.19 -26.32 -8.10
N THR A 676 -10.28 -25.82 -7.27
CA THR A 676 -9.62 -26.59 -6.21
C THR A 676 -10.15 -26.24 -4.82
N GLU A 677 -11.07 -25.27 -4.73
CA GLU A 677 -11.58 -24.74 -3.47
C GLU A 677 -12.47 -25.77 -2.75
N LYS A 678 -12.15 -26.06 -1.49
CA LYS A 678 -12.97 -26.89 -0.60
C LYS A 678 -14.02 -26.03 0.10
N VAL A 679 -15.27 -26.43 0.00
CA VAL A 679 -16.42 -25.74 0.61
C VAL A 679 -17.27 -26.72 1.42
N THR A 680 -18.07 -26.18 2.35
CA THR A 680 -19.01 -26.98 3.13
C THR A 680 -19.98 -27.70 2.20
N ASN A 681 -20.15 -29.00 2.42
CA ASN A 681 -21.11 -29.81 1.67
C ASN A 681 -22.52 -29.60 2.25
N PRO A 682 -23.41 -28.92 1.51
CA PRO A 682 -24.69 -28.54 2.09
C PRO A 682 -25.62 -29.75 2.32
N TYR A 683 -25.41 -30.87 1.63
CA TYR A 683 -26.22 -32.08 1.78
C TYR A 683 -25.83 -32.95 2.98
N MET A 684 -24.64 -32.77 3.56
CA MET A 684 -24.27 -33.42 4.82
C MET A 684 -24.84 -32.65 6.02
N THR A 685 -24.70 -31.33 6.01
CA THR A 685 -25.06 -30.46 7.14
C THR A 685 -26.50 -29.96 7.14
N GLY A 686 -27.16 -29.92 5.97
CA GLY A 686 -28.43 -29.21 5.75
C GLY A 686 -29.71 -30.03 5.93
N GLY A 687 -29.64 -31.37 5.90
CA GLY A 687 -30.84 -32.22 5.92
C GLY A 687 -31.65 -32.19 4.61
N SER A 688 -32.92 -32.63 4.65
CA SER A 688 -33.80 -32.60 3.47
C SER A 688 -34.34 -31.18 3.21
N CYS A 689 -34.07 -30.65 2.02
CA CYS A 689 -34.71 -29.42 1.54
C CYS A 689 -36.04 -29.79 0.87
N ASP A 690 -37.17 -29.40 1.47
CA ASP A 690 -38.44 -29.44 0.76
C ASP A 690 -38.53 -28.21 -0.16
N PRO A 691 -38.68 -28.39 -1.48
CA PRO A 691 -38.89 -27.27 -2.39
C PRO A 691 -40.24 -26.59 -2.08
N HIS A 692 -40.24 -25.25 -2.05
CA HIS A 692 -41.45 -24.44 -1.97
C HIS A 692 -42.16 -24.30 -3.31
#